data_AF-A0A453A434-F1
#
_entry.id   AF-A0A453A434-F1
#
_cell.length_a   1.000
_cell.length_b   1.000
_cell.length_c   1.000
_cell.angle_alpha   90.00
_cell.angle_beta   90.00
_cell.angle_gamma   90.00
#
_symmetry.space_group_name_H-M   'P 1'
#
loop_
_entity.id
_entity.type
_entity.pdbx_description
1 polymer ?
#
loop_
_entity_poly.entity_id
_entity_poly.type
_entity_poly.pdbx_seq_one_letter_code
_entity_poly.pdbx_strand_id
1 'polypeptide(L)'
;MLRPGKGSKVIIVTTRHEEIARKICSTAKNVPYKLKILTDEMCWLIIKQKSDFENKSGKTQLEKIGRDIAVKCGGVALAAQSLGYMLGYMTYDEWKSVRDSHVWHLSSLEDPSLTTHEVLASLRLSYSHMHKFLQFCFSYCGIFPKGHIIVKHDLIHQWIALQFPGPSKTFDSMQLCEQYITQLLGMSFLQYSVTPLDYARQDKVGTFFTMHDLVHELARAMLANIVNENDNFAGRNCQYAIFADPSKQLKSFVGLPQEVIALLIPDHAKIELHDGAISPAKRLVIILDLSGCIIEELPDFIGQMKHLRYIHAPRIRYRIIPNWITELSKLNYLNLRYSEIEALPDSIGDLKGLMHLDLSGCARICQLPASFGELKKLVHLDLSHCCMSIPEDLSGFTKLQHLNLSVKNAQAAKPIRELPKVIGNLINLRYLNLSRCMHVMAPSEEEIDRLLGSISTLFNLEHLDMSENSQISSLPESIGNLKKLHTLDLLGCDDIERLPKSMAKMECLKVLNLNGPASSLEESALSQLNVASLPHFVVSRGEYHSNLFLLRHTNPNKELEISGLENVMSAEEAQCIDLVEKYRIEDLTFIWTDYTEMSVNHIDKEVLEKLVPPSSLRKLHIDGYRVASLPDWMMGVGHYLPNLCRIDLSDFPKCNNLPAFGQLPNLEWLGLCCMESMEKWNMTCSSGEDDANELMFPKLETVSIQDCPKLTIEQGPPRAVSWIISGSDNVLSSAWAECSSLTDASSSPYRLIDLKLEVDNCNLPLRQWRLLHHLPALHSLTTKCRIDLAASPEIIQQLSSLKSMSLGFFRWIGDKAEVPAWLFQLTSLENLVVMHGNLDGLNVQARQLKRLQSLRVHACRSMASQPQWLGELTSLRELHISQCEGIKSLPDSIRQLTKLECLNVYECPELSQWCKSDENMMKLPHIKDKQIKASPSAGGQVEDLVEIEETLSPEAAMNLDTANGSRTNNTADAANNIAATTDERAVIEGQLYGEDVMDDQGCVLCLGTFLKKLFSCWSFS
;
A
#
# COMPACT_ATOMS: atom_id res chain seq x y z
N MET A 1 -7.56 27.63 15.66
CA MET A 1 -7.88 26.22 15.40
C MET A 1 -9.17 25.89 16.12
N LEU A 2 -10.18 25.41 15.39
CA LEU A 2 -11.47 25.03 15.96
C LEU A 2 -11.23 23.90 16.97
N ARG A 3 -11.80 24.01 18.18
CA ARG A 3 -11.81 22.95 19.19
C ARG A 3 -13.19 22.28 19.19
N PRO A 4 -13.49 21.41 18.22
CA PRO A 4 -14.73 20.66 18.26
C PRO A 4 -14.69 19.60 19.37
N GLY A 5 -15.80 19.46 20.09
CA GLY A 5 -15.96 18.37 21.07
C GLY A 5 -16.03 16.99 20.40
N LYS A 6 -15.61 15.96 21.13
CA LYS A 6 -15.60 14.55 20.72
C LYS A 6 -16.95 14.10 20.15
N GLY A 7 -16.95 13.29 19.09
CA GLY A 7 -18.15 12.75 18.45
C GLY A 7 -18.87 13.69 17.46
N SER A 8 -18.43 14.95 17.35
CA SER A 8 -19.02 15.89 16.39
C SER A 8 -18.45 15.68 14.99
N LYS A 9 -19.28 15.35 13.99
CA LYS A 9 -18.88 15.55 12.59
C LYS A 9 -18.75 17.05 12.35
N VAL A 10 -17.51 17.53 12.31
CA VAL A 10 -17.22 18.94 12.02
C VAL A 10 -17.17 19.09 10.53
N ILE A 11 -18.29 19.52 9.98
CA ILE A 11 -18.35 19.94 8.59
C ILE A 11 -17.76 21.35 8.56
N ILE A 12 -16.49 21.46 8.17
CA ILE A 12 -15.88 22.76 7.88
C ILE A 12 -16.40 23.18 6.51
N VAL A 13 -17.34 24.11 6.51
CA VAL A 13 -17.80 24.73 5.27
C VAL A 13 -16.96 25.99 5.05
N THR A 14 -16.11 25.95 4.04
CA THR A 14 -15.42 27.14 3.54
C THR A 14 -16.29 27.81 2.49
N THR A 15 -16.39 29.14 2.56
CA THR A 15 -17.07 29.92 1.54
C THR A 15 -16.41 31.27 1.40
N ARG A 16 -16.38 31.79 0.17
CA ARG A 16 -15.91 33.14 -0.15
C ARG A 16 -16.95 34.22 0.16
N HIS A 17 -18.21 33.84 0.41
CA HIS A 17 -19.30 34.78 0.66
C HIS A 17 -19.69 34.79 2.12
N GLU A 18 -19.45 35.92 2.78
CA GLU A 18 -19.79 36.11 4.19
C GLU A 18 -21.29 35.91 4.46
N GLU A 19 -22.16 36.26 3.50
CA GLU A 19 -23.59 36.00 3.60
C GLU A 19 -23.94 34.50 3.60
N ILE A 20 -23.25 33.69 2.79
CA ILE A 20 -23.45 32.23 2.78
C ILE A 20 -22.96 31.67 4.11
N ALA A 21 -21.81 32.13 4.61
CA ALA A 21 -21.30 31.74 5.91
C ALA A 21 -22.29 32.10 7.02
N ARG A 22 -22.86 33.33 7.02
CA ARG A 22 -23.89 33.76 7.97
C ARG A 22 -25.20 32.97 7.84
N LYS A 23 -25.63 32.62 6.62
CA LYS A 23 -26.84 31.80 6.38
C LYS A 23 -26.66 30.37 6.89
N ILE A 24 -25.48 29.79 6.73
CA ILE A 24 -25.14 28.46 7.26
C ILE A 24 -24.98 28.52 8.79
N CYS A 25 -24.42 29.62 9.30
CA CYS A 25 -24.31 29.91 10.73
C CYS A 25 -25.59 30.58 11.29
N SER A 26 -26.75 29.92 11.21
CA SER A 26 -28.05 30.50 11.60
C SER A 26 -28.32 30.59 13.12
N THR A 27 -27.46 30.01 13.96
CA THR A 27 -27.60 30.02 15.43
C THR A 27 -26.57 30.94 16.09
N ALA A 28 -26.98 31.69 17.13
CA ALA A 28 -26.19 32.68 17.88
C ALA A 28 -24.84 32.19 18.48
N LYS A 29 -24.54 30.88 18.42
CA LYS A 29 -23.28 30.27 18.88
C LYS A 29 -22.21 30.06 17.79
N ASN A 30 -22.54 30.21 16.50
CA ASN A 30 -21.60 29.99 15.39
C ASN A 30 -21.31 31.32 14.69
N VAL A 31 -20.12 31.89 14.91
CA VAL A 31 -19.65 33.05 14.15
C VAL A 31 -18.72 32.56 13.04
N PRO A 32 -18.90 32.97 11.77
CA PRO A 32 -17.97 32.64 10.69
C PRO A 32 -16.53 33.02 11.05
N TYR A 33 -15.62 32.05 10.99
CA TYR A 33 -14.20 32.33 11.18
C TYR A 33 -13.62 32.93 9.90
N LYS A 34 -13.26 34.21 9.94
CA LYS A 34 -12.61 34.89 8.80
C LYS A 34 -11.11 34.59 8.82
N LEU A 35 -10.67 33.80 7.83
CA LEU A 35 -9.24 33.54 7.62
C LEU A 35 -8.52 34.86 7.33
N LYS A 36 -7.41 35.10 8.05
CA LYS A 36 -6.52 36.23 7.77
C LYS A 36 -5.75 35.94 6.48
N ILE A 37 -5.56 36.96 5.66
CA ILE A 37 -4.67 36.91 4.50
C ILE A 37 -3.21 36.79 4.96
N LEU A 38 -2.33 36.32 4.06
CA LEU A 38 -0.90 36.30 4.34
C LEU A 38 -0.36 37.73 4.50
N THR A 39 0.70 37.87 5.30
CA THR A 39 1.43 39.15 5.38
C THR A 39 2.30 39.35 4.14
N ASP A 40 2.66 40.59 3.86
CA ASP A 40 3.55 40.94 2.76
C ASP A 40 4.92 40.22 2.88
N GLU A 41 5.40 40.03 4.11
CA GLU A 41 6.63 39.28 4.37
C GLU A 41 6.49 37.80 4.00
N MET A 42 5.35 37.18 4.33
CA MET A 42 5.07 35.80 3.94
C MET A 42 4.96 35.66 2.42
N CYS A 43 4.34 36.63 1.74
CA CYS A 43 4.28 36.65 0.27
C CYS A 43 5.69 36.81 -0.34
N TRP A 44 6.53 37.67 0.26
CA TRP A 44 7.92 37.84 -0.18
C TRP A 44 8.73 36.56 0.00
N LEU A 45 8.60 35.85 1.14
CA LEU A 45 9.27 34.57 1.37
C LEU A 45 8.89 33.53 0.30
N ILE A 46 7.61 33.46 -0.06
CA ILE A 46 7.12 32.57 -1.13
C ILE A 46 7.76 32.96 -2.48
N ILE A 47 7.74 34.26 -2.85
CA ILE A 47 8.34 34.74 -4.09
C ILE A 47 9.82 34.43 -4.13
N LYS A 48 10.54 34.72 -3.04
CA LYS A 48 11.98 34.49 -2.89
C LYS A 48 12.35 33.02 -3.09
N GLN A 49 11.56 32.12 -2.50
CA GLN A 49 11.72 30.67 -2.64
C GLN A 49 11.45 30.22 -4.08
N LYS A 50 10.35 30.69 -4.70
CA LYS A 50 9.92 30.23 -6.03
C LYS A 50 10.73 30.84 -7.18
N SER A 51 11.37 31.99 -6.99
CA SER A 51 12.18 32.65 -8.02
C SER A 51 13.64 32.23 -8.04
N ASP A 52 14.03 31.23 -7.23
CA ASP A 52 15.43 30.86 -6.97
C ASP A 52 16.31 32.08 -6.67
N PHE A 53 15.81 32.96 -5.80
CA PHE A 53 16.39 34.29 -5.58
C PHE A 53 17.84 34.24 -5.11
N GLU A 54 18.20 33.20 -4.34
CA GLU A 54 19.55 33.07 -3.78
C GLU A 54 20.63 32.84 -4.84
N ASN A 55 20.26 32.39 -6.03
CA ASN A 55 21.19 32.21 -7.14
C ASN A 55 21.23 33.42 -8.10
N LYS A 56 20.45 34.48 -7.84
CA LYS A 56 20.40 35.67 -8.71
C LYS A 56 21.50 36.69 -8.42
N SER A 57 22.04 37.30 -9.48
CA SER A 57 22.92 38.47 -9.40
C SER A 57 22.12 39.75 -9.08
N GLY A 58 22.67 40.65 -8.26
CA GLY A 58 22.02 41.94 -7.96
C GLY A 58 20.94 41.89 -6.86
N LYS A 59 21.07 40.95 -5.91
CA LYS A 59 20.10 40.64 -4.85
C LYS A 59 19.53 41.87 -4.13
N THR A 60 20.36 42.82 -3.70
CA THR A 60 19.92 43.98 -2.91
C THR A 60 18.94 44.90 -3.65
N GLN A 61 19.02 44.96 -4.98
CA GLN A 61 18.13 45.77 -5.82
C GLN A 61 16.86 44.99 -6.19
N LEU A 62 17.00 43.70 -6.47
CA LEU A 62 15.86 42.81 -6.73
C LEU A 62 14.99 42.59 -5.50
N GLU A 63 15.55 42.57 -4.30
CA GLU A 63 14.80 42.42 -3.05
C GLU A 63 13.81 43.57 -2.86
N LYS A 64 14.22 44.81 -3.16
CA LYS A 64 13.31 45.97 -3.07
C LYS A 64 12.13 45.82 -4.03
N ILE A 65 12.41 45.47 -5.29
CA ILE A 65 11.37 45.26 -6.31
C ILE A 65 10.47 44.08 -5.93
N GLY A 66 11.05 42.98 -5.46
CA GLY A 66 10.34 41.79 -5.05
C GLY A 66 9.40 42.03 -3.86
N ARG A 67 9.82 42.84 -2.88
CA ARG A 67 8.97 43.29 -1.78
C ARG A 67 7.82 44.17 -2.27
N ASP A 68 8.07 45.09 -3.21
CA ASP A 68 7.00 45.88 -3.83
C ASP A 68 5.96 44.99 -4.54
N ILE A 69 6.43 43.94 -5.23
CA ILE A 69 5.55 42.95 -5.89
C ILE A 69 4.79 42.11 -4.85
N ALA A 70 5.43 41.74 -3.73
CA ALA A 70 4.82 40.98 -2.66
C ALA A 70 3.63 41.72 -2.01
N VAL A 71 3.78 43.04 -1.80
CA VAL A 71 2.68 43.91 -1.34
C VAL A 71 1.50 43.86 -2.32
N LYS A 72 1.77 43.89 -3.63
CA LYS A 72 0.74 43.82 -4.68
C LYS A 72 0.06 42.45 -4.80
N CYS A 73 0.58 41.41 -4.15
CA CYS A 73 -0.05 40.08 -4.13
C CYS A 73 -1.25 40.01 -3.15
N GLY A 74 -1.48 41.04 -2.34
CA GLY A 74 -2.69 41.13 -1.50
C GLY A 74 -2.82 40.05 -0.43
N GLY A 75 -1.70 39.43 -0.02
CA GLY A 75 -1.71 38.33 0.94
C GLY A 75 -2.21 36.99 0.37
N VAL A 76 -2.22 36.81 -0.96
CA VAL A 76 -2.70 35.58 -1.60
C VAL A 76 -1.53 34.69 -2.05
N ALA A 77 -1.46 33.49 -1.46
CA ALA A 77 -0.39 32.52 -1.71
C ALA A 77 -0.24 32.15 -3.20
N LEU A 78 -1.37 31.91 -3.88
CA LEU A 78 -1.39 31.53 -5.29
C LEU A 78 -0.79 32.62 -6.19
N ALA A 79 -1.06 33.90 -5.89
CA ALA A 79 -0.47 35.03 -6.62
C ALA A 79 1.05 35.09 -6.42
N ALA A 80 1.51 34.96 -5.17
CA ALA A 80 2.92 34.94 -4.83
C ALA A 80 3.67 33.76 -5.46
N GLN A 81 3.07 32.56 -5.48
CA GLN A 81 3.65 31.37 -6.11
C GLN A 81 3.80 31.54 -7.63
N SER A 82 2.72 31.97 -8.29
CA SER A 82 2.70 32.16 -9.75
C SER A 82 3.72 33.21 -10.22
N LEU A 83 3.73 34.37 -9.55
CA LEU A 83 4.69 35.43 -9.88
C LEU A 83 6.11 35.05 -9.50
N GLY A 84 6.33 34.42 -8.34
CA GLY A 84 7.65 33.97 -7.92
C GLY A 84 8.30 33.04 -8.93
N TYR A 85 7.57 32.02 -9.41
CA TYR A 85 8.09 31.11 -10.44
C TYR A 85 8.41 31.85 -11.75
N MET A 86 7.48 32.68 -12.25
CA MET A 86 7.69 33.47 -13.47
C MET A 86 8.93 34.38 -13.35
N LEU A 87 9.06 35.09 -12.23
CA LEU A 87 10.17 35.99 -11.95
C LEU A 87 11.51 35.28 -11.88
N GLY A 88 11.54 33.97 -11.60
CA GLY A 88 12.75 33.14 -11.60
C GLY A 88 13.51 33.20 -12.93
N TYR A 89 12.80 33.26 -14.06
CA TYR A 89 13.39 33.28 -15.39
C TYR A 89 13.67 34.68 -15.95
N MET A 90 13.35 35.72 -15.18
CA MET A 90 13.42 37.11 -15.63
C MET A 90 14.70 37.84 -15.20
N THR A 91 15.09 38.82 -16.00
CA THR A 91 16.14 39.82 -15.75
C THR A 91 15.65 40.94 -14.83
N TYR A 92 16.59 41.78 -14.38
CA TYR A 92 16.30 42.91 -13.49
C TYR A 92 15.31 43.93 -14.08
N ASP A 93 15.44 44.29 -15.35
CA ASP A 93 14.53 45.25 -15.98
C ASP A 93 13.13 44.66 -16.22
N GLU A 94 13.04 43.34 -16.43
CA GLU A 94 11.76 42.63 -16.51
C GLU A 94 11.04 42.59 -15.15
N TRP A 95 11.77 42.46 -14.03
CA TRP A 95 11.17 42.61 -12.69
C TRP A 95 10.56 44.00 -12.48
N LYS A 96 11.24 45.07 -12.96
CA LYS A 96 10.68 46.42 -12.93
C LYS A 96 9.43 46.52 -13.81
N SER A 97 9.46 45.97 -15.02
CA SER A 97 8.31 45.91 -15.92
C SER A 97 7.09 45.27 -15.24
N VAL A 98 7.28 44.13 -14.56
CA VAL A 98 6.21 43.47 -13.81
C VAL A 98 5.69 44.35 -12.68
N ARG A 99 6.58 44.96 -11.87
CA ARG A 99 6.19 45.87 -10.79
C ARG A 99 5.40 47.07 -11.32
N ASP A 100 5.84 47.68 -12.40
CA ASP A 100 5.30 48.94 -12.92
C ASP A 100 4.16 48.73 -13.94
N SER A 101 3.74 47.48 -14.14
CA SER A 101 2.74 47.13 -15.14
C SER A 101 1.37 47.77 -14.88
N HIS A 102 0.74 48.24 -15.94
CA HIS A 102 -0.61 48.80 -15.88
C HIS A 102 -1.68 47.74 -15.58
N VAL A 103 -1.36 46.44 -15.71
CA VAL A 103 -2.28 45.32 -15.43
C VAL A 103 -2.74 45.32 -13.97
N TRP A 104 -1.92 45.83 -13.05
CA TRP A 104 -2.29 46.05 -11.66
C TRP A 104 -3.49 47.01 -11.48
N HIS A 105 -3.84 47.79 -12.51
CA HIS A 105 -4.88 48.83 -12.47
C HIS A 105 -6.09 48.58 -13.40
N LEU A 106 -6.01 47.59 -14.31
CA LEU A 106 -6.95 47.40 -15.44
C LEU A 106 -8.36 46.86 -15.09
N SER A 107 -8.69 46.59 -13.82
CA SER A 107 -9.98 45.99 -13.42
C SER A 107 -10.79 46.84 -12.43
N SER A 108 -10.48 48.13 -12.30
CA SER A 108 -10.96 49.04 -11.24
C SER A 108 -12.42 49.52 -11.31
N LEU A 109 -13.31 48.86 -12.08
CA LEU A 109 -14.68 49.37 -12.31
C LEU A 109 -15.85 48.56 -11.75
N GLU A 110 -15.65 47.39 -11.11
CA GLU A 110 -16.75 46.68 -10.43
C GLU A 110 -16.33 46.08 -9.06
N ASP A 111 -17.00 46.57 -8.00
CA ASP A 111 -17.01 46.15 -6.59
C ASP A 111 -15.66 46.10 -5.81
N PRO A 112 -15.34 47.12 -4.98
CA PRO A 112 -14.11 47.19 -4.17
C PRO A 112 -14.08 46.28 -2.92
N SER A 113 -15.09 45.45 -2.68
CA SER A 113 -15.20 44.62 -1.47
C SER A 113 -14.53 43.25 -1.53
N LEU A 114 -13.91 42.87 -2.65
CA LEU A 114 -13.38 41.52 -2.91
C LEU A 114 -11.86 41.53 -3.20
N THR A 115 -11.07 40.78 -2.41
CA THR A 115 -9.63 40.51 -2.63
C THR A 115 -9.33 39.72 -3.91
N THR A 116 -10.36 39.40 -4.71
CA THR A 116 -10.26 38.62 -5.96
C THR A 116 -9.56 39.41 -7.08
N HIS A 117 -9.51 40.74 -6.98
CA HIS A 117 -8.98 41.64 -8.02
C HIS A 117 -7.46 41.59 -8.17
N GLU A 118 -6.72 41.67 -7.06
CA GLU A 118 -5.25 41.67 -7.05
C GLU A 118 -4.68 40.30 -7.48
N VAL A 119 -5.41 39.23 -7.16
CA VAL A 119 -5.07 37.86 -7.57
C VAL A 119 -5.20 37.72 -9.08
N LEU A 120 -6.33 38.14 -9.66
CA LEU A 120 -6.54 38.05 -11.11
C LEU A 120 -5.52 38.91 -11.89
N ALA A 121 -5.13 40.08 -11.37
CA ALA A 121 -4.06 40.89 -11.97
C ALA A 121 -2.71 40.15 -11.96
N SER A 122 -2.36 39.53 -10.83
CA SER A 122 -1.14 38.72 -10.68
C SER A 122 -1.11 37.53 -11.66
N LEU A 123 -2.22 36.79 -11.73
CA LEU A 123 -2.34 35.63 -12.64
C LEU A 123 -2.33 36.08 -14.11
N ARG A 124 -2.97 37.20 -14.45
CA ARG A 124 -2.91 37.81 -15.80
C ARG A 124 -1.50 38.22 -16.18
N LEU A 125 -0.73 38.76 -15.24
CA LEU A 125 0.67 39.09 -15.46
C LEU A 125 1.50 37.85 -15.77
N SER A 126 1.35 36.79 -14.96
CA SER A 126 1.97 35.50 -15.23
C SER A 126 1.61 34.98 -16.61
N TYR A 127 0.34 35.01 -17.00
CA TYR A 127 -0.11 34.63 -18.34
C TYR A 127 0.50 35.47 -19.46
N SER A 128 0.51 36.81 -19.32
CA SER A 128 0.98 37.73 -20.37
C SER A 128 2.46 37.56 -20.71
N HIS A 129 3.27 37.09 -19.76
CA HIS A 129 4.70 36.84 -19.95
C HIS A 129 5.01 35.38 -20.37
N MET A 130 4.01 34.49 -20.44
CA MET A 130 4.21 33.15 -21.00
C MET A 130 4.51 33.21 -22.49
N HIS A 131 5.29 32.24 -22.97
CA HIS A 131 5.46 32.04 -24.40
C HIS A 131 4.11 31.77 -25.09
N LYS A 132 3.91 32.29 -26.30
CA LYS A 132 2.62 32.23 -27.03
C LYS A 132 2.04 30.82 -27.17
N PHE A 133 2.87 29.80 -27.41
CA PHE A 133 2.43 28.41 -27.50
C PHE A 133 1.97 27.84 -26.14
N LEU A 134 2.62 28.25 -25.04
CA LEU A 134 2.20 27.89 -23.69
C LEU A 134 0.87 28.55 -23.33
N GLN A 135 0.65 29.79 -23.78
CA GLN A 135 -0.64 30.48 -23.60
C GLN A 135 -1.80 29.72 -24.27
N PHE A 136 -1.60 29.15 -25.46
CA PHE A 136 -2.62 28.30 -26.11
C PHE A 136 -2.90 27.04 -25.29
N CYS A 137 -1.86 26.35 -24.83
CA CYS A 137 -1.98 25.15 -24.00
C CYS A 137 -2.71 25.43 -22.69
N PHE A 138 -2.35 26.52 -22.01
CA PHE A 138 -3.00 26.98 -20.79
C PHE A 138 -4.47 27.34 -21.01
N SER A 139 -4.75 28.16 -22.02
CA SER A 139 -6.12 28.62 -22.30
C SER A 139 -7.02 27.43 -22.60
N TYR A 140 -6.51 26.43 -23.35
CA TYR A 140 -7.24 25.21 -23.64
C TYR A 140 -7.65 24.42 -22.39
N CYS A 141 -6.86 24.44 -21.31
CA CYS A 141 -7.29 23.82 -20.05
C CYS A 141 -8.59 24.43 -19.48
N GLY A 142 -8.95 25.66 -19.87
CA GLY A 142 -10.22 26.31 -19.51
C GLY A 142 -11.45 25.72 -20.20
N ILE A 143 -11.30 24.77 -21.13
CA ILE A 143 -12.45 24.03 -21.68
C ILE A 143 -12.97 23.01 -20.68
N PHE A 144 -12.13 22.43 -19.81
CA PHE A 144 -12.60 21.42 -18.89
C PHE A 144 -13.55 22.05 -17.85
N PRO A 145 -14.59 21.34 -17.40
CA PRO A 145 -15.45 21.85 -16.34
C PRO A 145 -14.63 22.20 -15.09
N LYS A 146 -15.14 23.15 -14.32
CA LYS A 146 -14.51 23.55 -13.07
C LYS A 146 -14.41 22.36 -12.10
N GLY A 147 -13.22 22.11 -11.54
CA GLY A 147 -12.96 20.96 -10.67
C GLY A 147 -12.78 19.62 -11.40
N HIS A 148 -12.78 19.60 -12.73
CA HIS A 148 -12.55 18.39 -13.52
C HIS A 148 -11.13 17.86 -13.33
N ILE A 149 -11.01 16.52 -13.33
CA ILE A 149 -9.73 15.83 -13.23
C ILE A 149 -9.18 15.64 -14.63
N ILE A 150 -8.03 16.26 -14.89
CA ILE A 150 -7.39 16.26 -16.20
C ILE A 150 -6.31 15.18 -16.21
N VAL A 151 -6.43 14.23 -17.14
CA VAL A 151 -5.43 13.18 -17.36
C VAL A 151 -4.27 13.77 -18.16
N LYS A 152 -3.04 13.69 -17.62
CA LYS A 152 -1.83 14.30 -18.21
C LYS A 152 -1.62 13.92 -19.69
N HIS A 153 -1.61 12.62 -19.98
CA HIS A 153 -1.29 12.14 -21.33
C HIS A 153 -2.37 12.53 -22.35
N ASP A 154 -3.64 12.47 -21.95
CA ASP A 154 -4.75 12.88 -22.82
C ASP A 154 -4.66 14.36 -23.16
N LEU A 155 -4.38 15.22 -22.16
CA LEU A 155 -4.19 16.66 -22.38
C LEU A 155 -3.05 16.95 -23.37
N ILE A 156 -1.90 16.29 -23.21
CA ILE A 156 -0.74 16.46 -24.11
C ILE A 156 -1.11 16.05 -25.54
N HIS A 157 -1.78 14.91 -25.72
CA HIS A 157 -2.17 14.44 -27.05
C HIS A 157 -3.23 15.35 -27.69
N GLN A 158 -4.15 15.93 -26.91
CA GLN A 158 -5.08 16.95 -27.38
C GLN A 158 -4.34 18.21 -27.87
N TRP A 159 -3.33 18.70 -27.13
CA TRP A 159 -2.51 19.84 -27.58
C TRP A 159 -1.75 19.54 -28.88
N ILE A 160 -1.18 18.34 -29.01
CA ILE A 160 -0.49 17.91 -30.23
C ILE A 160 -1.47 17.82 -31.42
N ALA A 161 -2.66 17.27 -31.20
CA ALA A 161 -3.71 17.20 -32.22
C ALA A 161 -4.11 18.60 -32.72
N LEU A 162 -4.25 19.56 -31.82
CA LEU A 162 -4.55 20.96 -32.12
C LEU A 162 -3.35 21.73 -32.70
N GLN A 163 -2.15 21.15 -32.68
CA GLN A 163 -0.89 21.77 -33.12
C GLN A 163 -0.53 23.03 -32.31
N PHE A 164 -0.80 23.01 -31.00
CA PHE A 164 -0.35 24.08 -30.10
C PHE A 164 1.14 24.12 -29.83
N PRO A 165 1.87 22.99 -29.75
CA PRO A 165 3.31 23.03 -29.53
C PRO A 165 4.02 23.76 -30.67
N GLY A 166 4.94 24.67 -30.31
CA GLY A 166 5.71 25.42 -31.28
C GLY A 166 6.67 24.56 -32.10
N PRO A 167 7.13 25.06 -33.27
CA PRO A 167 8.20 24.40 -33.99
C PRO A 167 9.48 24.43 -33.15
N SER A 168 10.03 23.25 -32.85
CA SER A 168 11.29 23.09 -32.13
C SER A 168 12.25 22.26 -32.96
N LYS A 169 13.52 22.68 -32.98
CA LYS A 169 14.61 21.91 -33.59
C LYS A 169 15.26 20.94 -32.59
N THR A 170 15.05 21.16 -31.30
CA THR A 170 15.74 20.45 -30.21
C THR A 170 14.86 19.42 -29.51
N PHE A 171 13.55 19.65 -29.45
CA PHE A 171 12.59 18.79 -28.75
C PHE A 171 11.51 18.34 -29.73
N ASP A 172 11.06 17.10 -29.59
CA ASP A 172 9.82 16.68 -30.25
C ASP A 172 8.59 17.31 -29.57
N SER A 173 7.42 17.17 -30.19
CA SER A 173 6.18 17.79 -29.67
C SER A 173 5.78 17.26 -28.29
N MET A 174 6.08 15.99 -27.97
CA MET A 174 5.76 15.38 -26.68
C MET A 174 6.62 15.98 -25.58
N GLN A 175 7.94 16.02 -25.80
CA GLN A 175 8.91 16.60 -24.87
C GLN A 175 8.64 18.08 -24.61
N LEU A 176 8.24 18.83 -25.65
CA LEU A 176 7.88 20.23 -25.51
C LEU A 176 6.61 20.42 -24.67
N CYS A 177 5.58 19.58 -24.89
CA CYS A 177 4.38 19.59 -24.04
C CYS A 177 4.67 19.24 -22.58
N GLU A 178 5.57 18.30 -22.32
CA GLU A 178 6.02 17.95 -20.97
C GLU A 178 6.68 19.14 -20.25
N GLN A 179 7.50 19.91 -20.97
CA GLN A 179 8.05 21.17 -20.44
C GLN A 179 6.96 22.19 -20.16
N TYR A 180 5.93 22.29 -21.01
CA TYR A 180 4.79 23.17 -20.78
C TYR A 180 4.01 22.78 -19.53
N ILE A 181 3.74 21.49 -19.31
CA ILE A 181 3.13 20.98 -18.06
C ILE A 181 3.98 21.38 -16.84
N THR A 182 5.30 21.18 -16.92
CA THR A 182 6.23 21.52 -15.83
C THR A 182 6.17 23.01 -15.50
N GLN A 183 6.11 23.89 -16.49
CA GLN A 183 5.96 25.33 -16.30
C GLN A 183 4.60 25.69 -15.66
N LEU A 184 3.51 25.07 -16.10
CA LEU A 184 2.18 25.30 -15.52
C LEU A 184 2.10 24.82 -14.06
N LEU A 185 2.71 23.69 -13.72
CA LEU A 185 2.85 23.21 -12.34
C LEU A 185 3.69 24.19 -11.50
N GLY A 186 4.80 24.68 -12.05
CA GLY A 186 5.66 25.67 -11.40
C GLY A 186 4.92 26.95 -11.03
N MET A 187 4.05 27.44 -11.93
CA MET A 187 3.18 28.60 -11.68
C MET A 187 1.96 28.28 -10.81
N SER A 188 1.79 27.03 -10.37
CA SER A 188 0.60 26.54 -9.66
C SER A 188 -0.71 26.69 -10.45
N PHE A 189 -0.59 26.74 -11.78
CA PHE A 189 -1.72 26.78 -12.71
C PHE A 189 -2.33 25.39 -12.92
N LEU A 190 -1.53 24.34 -12.74
CA LEU A 190 -1.98 22.97 -12.54
C LEU A 190 -1.52 22.51 -11.15
N GLN A 191 -2.27 21.57 -10.57
CA GLN A 191 -1.96 20.94 -9.29
C GLN A 191 -2.19 19.43 -9.40
N TYR A 192 -1.35 18.62 -8.75
CA TYR A 192 -1.60 17.18 -8.69
C TYR A 192 -2.93 16.89 -7.99
N SER A 193 -3.70 15.96 -8.55
CA SER A 193 -4.97 15.51 -7.99
C SER A 193 -4.83 14.13 -7.37
N VAL A 194 -5.60 13.87 -6.31
CA VAL A 194 -5.71 12.54 -5.71
C VAL A 194 -6.46 11.62 -6.69
N THR A 195 -5.92 10.44 -6.96
CA THR A 195 -6.53 9.43 -7.83
C THR A 195 -7.96 9.11 -7.33
N PRO A 196 -9.01 9.28 -8.15
CA PRO A 196 -10.35 8.87 -7.74
C PRO A 196 -10.43 7.35 -7.55
N LEU A 197 -11.19 6.89 -6.55
CA LEU A 197 -11.38 5.46 -6.26
C LEU A 197 -11.82 4.62 -7.48
N ASP A 198 -12.54 5.22 -8.43
CA ASP A 198 -12.99 4.53 -9.66
C ASP A 198 -11.84 4.28 -10.66
N TYR A 199 -10.79 5.11 -10.64
CA TYR A 199 -9.57 4.91 -11.41
C TYR A 199 -8.58 3.96 -10.72
N ALA A 200 -8.65 3.84 -9.39
CA ALA A 200 -7.81 2.93 -8.60
C ALA A 200 -8.10 1.43 -8.87
N ARG A 201 -9.26 1.09 -9.46
CA ARG A 201 -9.61 -0.29 -9.85
C ARG A 201 -9.03 -0.72 -11.21
N GLN A 202 -8.36 0.17 -11.93
CA GLN A 202 -7.99 0.01 -13.34
C GLN A 202 -6.48 0.22 -13.54
N ASP A 203 -5.64 -0.64 -12.93
CA ASP A 203 -4.20 -0.92 -13.19
C ASP A 203 -3.38 0.07 -14.05
N LYS A 204 -3.52 1.38 -13.85
CA LYS A 204 -2.68 2.39 -14.51
C LYS A 204 -2.33 3.55 -13.60
N VAL A 205 -1.02 3.61 -13.40
CA VAL A 205 -0.13 4.69 -13.02
C VAL A 205 -0.36 5.92 -13.92
N GLY A 206 -1.42 6.69 -13.68
CA GLY A 206 -1.68 7.97 -14.37
C GLY A 206 -1.28 9.18 -13.51
N THR A 207 -0.75 10.24 -14.13
CA THR A 207 -0.64 11.56 -13.47
C THR A 207 -1.92 12.35 -13.72
N PHE A 208 -2.59 12.76 -12.65
CA PHE A 208 -3.84 13.51 -12.69
C PHE A 208 -3.63 14.95 -12.21
N PHE A 209 -4.28 15.89 -12.88
CA PHE A 209 -4.22 17.31 -12.54
C PHE A 209 -5.59 17.89 -12.25
N THR A 210 -5.62 18.94 -11.43
CA THR A 210 -6.75 19.85 -11.27
C THR A 210 -6.27 21.29 -11.45
N MET A 211 -7.21 22.20 -11.68
CA MET A 211 -6.93 23.64 -11.80
C MET A 211 -7.69 24.39 -10.70
N HIS A 212 -7.00 25.30 -10.01
CA HIS A 212 -7.61 26.15 -9.02
C HIS A 212 -8.67 27.06 -9.67
N ASP A 213 -9.79 27.29 -8.98
CA ASP A 213 -10.96 28.07 -9.45
C ASP A 213 -10.60 29.38 -10.17
N LEU A 214 -9.75 30.21 -9.55
CA LEU A 214 -9.34 31.50 -10.12
C LEU A 214 -8.45 31.36 -11.37
N VAL A 215 -7.65 30.29 -11.44
CA VAL A 215 -6.84 29.98 -12.62
C VAL A 215 -7.75 29.50 -13.75
N HIS A 216 -8.75 28.68 -13.42
CA HIS A 216 -9.77 28.25 -14.37
C HIS A 216 -10.57 29.43 -14.93
N GLU A 217 -11.02 30.35 -14.06
CA GLU A 217 -11.69 31.60 -14.48
C GLU A 217 -10.79 32.44 -15.41
N LEU A 218 -9.47 32.50 -15.13
CA LEU A 218 -8.51 33.17 -16.02
C LEU A 218 -8.41 32.46 -17.38
N ALA A 219 -8.17 31.14 -17.40
CA ALA A 219 -8.07 30.35 -18.62
C ALA A 219 -9.35 30.51 -19.47
N ARG A 220 -10.50 30.51 -18.81
CA ARG A 220 -11.81 30.69 -19.44
C ARG A 220 -11.99 32.09 -20.03
N ALA A 221 -11.55 33.12 -19.31
CA ALA A 221 -11.57 34.49 -19.83
C ALA A 221 -10.72 34.64 -21.10
N MET A 222 -9.60 33.92 -21.20
CA MET A 222 -8.74 33.93 -22.40
C MET A 222 -9.36 33.20 -23.60
N LEU A 223 -10.38 32.35 -23.38
CA LEU A 223 -11.17 31.70 -24.43
C LEU A 223 -12.36 32.56 -24.93
N ALA A 224 -12.59 33.77 -24.40
CA ALA A 224 -13.49 34.82 -24.91
C ALA A 224 -14.63 34.38 -25.87
N ASN A 225 -15.69 33.76 -25.32
CA ASN A 225 -16.93 33.34 -26.00
C ASN A 225 -16.82 32.20 -27.03
N ILE A 226 -15.67 31.54 -27.19
CA ILE A 226 -15.52 30.42 -28.14
C ILE A 226 -15.89 29.04 -27.57
N VAL A 227 -16.25 28.98 -26.28
CA VAL A 227 -16.69 27.74 -25.61
C VAL A 227 -18.18 27.79 -25.30
N ASN A 228 -18.91 26.73 -25.64
CA ASN A 228 -20.32 26.59 -25.29
C ASN A 228 -20.54 25.37 -24.39
N GLU A 229 -21.13 25.61 -23.21
CA GLU A 229 -21.55 24.58 -22.23
C GLU A 229 -23.07 24.33 -22.25
N ASN A 230 -23.82 25.14 -23.01
CA ASN A 230 -25.27 25.00 -23.14
C ASN A 230 -25.61 24.24 -24.43
N ASP A 231 -26.61 23.35 -24.37
CA ASP A 231 -27.09 22.57 -25.52
C ASP A 231 -27.72 23.42 -26.66
N ASN A 232 -27.76 24.74 -26.53
CA ASN A 232 -28.29 25.66 -27.53
C ASN A 232 -27.16 26.39 -28.27
N PHE A 233 -26.99 26.05 -29.55
CA PHE A 233 -25.91 26.55 -30.43
C PHE A 233 -26.32 27.72 -31.33
N ALA A 234 -27.55 28.25 -31.20
CA ALA A 234 -28.04 29.32 -32.07
C ALA A 234 -27.24 30.63 -31.92
N GLY A 235 -26.60 31.08 -33.02
CA GLY A 235 -26.05 32.44 -33.16
C GLY A 235 -24.72 32.74 -32.47
N ARG A 236 -23.90 31.74 -32.13
CA ARG A 236 -22.60 31.93 -31.45
C ARG A 236 -21.42 31.36 -32.25
N ASN A 237 -20.32 32.10 -32.33
CA ASN A 237 -19.02 31.61 -32.84
C ASN A 237 -18.38 30.70 -31.78
N CYS A 238 -18.56 29.39 -31.91
CA CYS A 238 -18.10 28.39 -30.95
C CYS A 238 -17.06 27.45 -31.59
N GLN A 239 -15.87 27.38 -31.00
CA GLN A 239 -14.77 26.50 -31.41
C GLN A 239 -14.64 25.25 -30.52
N TYR A 240 -15.10 25.30 -29.27
CA TYR A 240 -15.08 24.16 -28.35
C TYR A 240 -16.48 23.91 -27.79
N ALA A 241 -17.03 22.73 -28.02
CA ALA A 241 -18.35 22.34 -27.55
C ALA A 241 -18.23 21.30 -26.43
N ILE A 242 -18.86 21.58 -25.29
CA ILE A 242 -18.88 20.72 -24.09
C ILE A 242 -20.34 20.49 -23.71
N PHE A 243 -20.74 19.24 -23.51
CA PHE A 243 -22.11 18.89 -23.14
C PHE A 243 -22.21 18.66 -21.64
N ALA A 244 -22.90 19.53 -20.90
CA ALA A 244 -22.89 19.50 -19.42
C ALA A 244 -23.99 18.63 -18.78
N ASP A 245 -25.04 18.21 -19.50
CA ASP A 245 -26.22 17.53 -18.93
C ASP A 245 -26.55 16.19 -19.63
N PRO A 246 -26.25 15.03 -19.00
CA PRO A 246 -26.60 13.71 -19.50
C PRO A 246 -28.10 13.39 -19.57
N SER A 247 -28.93 14.09 -18.79
CA SER A 247 -30.33 13.72 -18.53
C SER A 247 -31.29 14.22 -19.61
N LYS A 248 -30.86 15.20 -20.40
CA LYS A 248 -31.59 15.67 -21.58
C LYS A 248 -31.22 14.77 -22.74
N GLN A 249 -32.03 13.74 -22.97
CA GLN A 249 -31.93 12.89 -24.15
C GLN A 249 -31.64 13.73 -25.39
N LEU A 250 -30.51 13.43 -26.05
CA LEU A 250 -30.02 14.02 -27.28
C LEU A 250 -30.99 13.77 -28.44
N LYS A 251 -32.16 14.40 -28.39
CA LYS A 251 -32.99 14.63 -29.56
C LYS A 251 -32.32 15.74 -30.34
N SER A 252 -31.34 15.30 -31.14
CA SER A 252 -30.67 16.00 -32.21
C SER A 252 -29.47 16.88 -31.81
N PHE A 253 -28.27 16.47 -32.21
CA PHE A 253 -27.10 17.35 -32.41
C PHE A 253 -27.32 18.37 -33.57
N VAL A 254 -28.59 18.65 -33.92
CA VAL A 254 -28.98 19.56 -35.01
C VAL A 254 -28.62 20.98 -34.56
N GLY A 255 -27.59 21.54 -35.18
CA GLY A 255 -27.23 22.95 -35.01
C GLY A 255 -25.80 23.24 -34.57
N LEU A 256 -24.90 22.24 -34.47
CA LEU A 256 -23.49 22.52 -34.21
C LEU A 256 -22.90 23.50 -35.24
N PRO A 257 -22.23 24.60 -34.82
CA PRO A 257 -21.62 25.57 -35.73
C PRO A 257 -20.53 24.93 -36.60
N GLN A 258 -20.28 25.48 -37.79
CA GLN A 258 -19.24 24.96 -38.69
C GLN A 258 -17.82 25.08 -38.12
N GLU A 259 -17.63 25.94 -37.12
CA GLU A 259 -16.34 26.35 -36.54
C GLU A 259 -15.86 25.47 -35.37
N VAL A 260 -16.62 24.43 -34.99
CA VAL A 260 -16.28 23.55 -33.86
C VAL A 260 -15.06 22.68 -34.20
N ILE A 261 -14.02 22.78 -33.36
CA ILE A 261 -12.73 22.10 -33.49
C ILE A 261 -12.59 20.97 -32.46
N ALA A 262 -13.22 21.07 -31.28
CA ALA A 262 -13.26 20.00 -30.29
C ALA A 262 -14.67 19.73 -29.76
N LEU A 263 -15.01 18.45 -29.63
CA LEU A 263 -16.22 17.95 -29.01
C LEU A 263 -15.83 17.10 -27.79
N LEU A 264 -16.24 17.55 -26.60
CA LEU A 264 -15.97 16.86 -25.34
C LEU A 264 -17.29 16.49 -24.64
N ILE A 265 -17.43 15.21 -24.29
CA ILE A 265 -18.56 14.69 -23.55
C ILE A 265 -18.08 14.21 -22.16
N PRO A 266 -18.32 14.99 -21.09
CA PRO A 266 -17.91 14.64 -19.73
C PRO A 266 -18.70 13.45 -19.14
N ASP A 267 -18.14 12.90 -18.06
CA ASP A 267 -18.47 11.60 -17.44
C ASP A 267 -19.94 11.44 -16.97
N HIS A 268 -20.43 10.20 -17.00
CA HIS A 268 -21.76 9.72 -16.58
C HIS A 268 -22.95 9.85 -17.54
N ALA A 269 -22.73 9.89 -18.86
CA ALA A 269 -23.81 9.92 -19.83
C ALA A 269 -23.98 8.58 -20.57
N LYS A 270 -25.12 7.92 -20.37
CA LYS A 270 -25.56 6.82 -21.27
C LYS A 270 -26.08 7.45 -22.56
N ILE A 271 -25.18 7.78 -23.48
CA ILE A 271 -25.53 8.44 -24.74
C ILE A 271 -25.62 7.40 -25.85
N GLU A 272 -26.82 7.25 -26.42
CA GLU A 272 -26.99 6.62 -27.73
C GLU A 272 -26.72 7.68 -28.81
N LEU A 273 -25.65 7.51 -29.58
CA LEU A 273 -25.33 8.37 -30.71
C LEU A 273 -26.16 7.93 -31.93
N HIS A 274 -27.09 8.75 -32.41
CA HIS A 274 -27.88 8.46 -33.62
C HIS A 274 -27.34 9.16 -34.88
N ASP A 275 -27.44 8.49 -36.02
CA ASP A 275 -26.87 8.94 -37.31
C ASP A 275 -27.38 10.30 -37.83
N GLY A 276 -28.59 10.71 -37.42
CA GLY A 276 -29.24 11.92 -37.93
C GLY A 276 -28.70 13.23 -37.37
N ALA A 277 -27.72 13.19 -36.47
CA ALA A 277 -27.56 14.26 -35.51
C ALA A 277 -26.55 15.35 -35.94
N ILE A 278 -25.40 15.03 -36.54
CA ILE A 278 -24.27 15.98 -36.72
C ILE A 278 -24.08 16.38 -38.19
N SER A 279 -25.11 16.88 -38.86
CA SER A 279 -25.00 17.22 -40.29
C SER A 279 -24.14 18.48 -40.62
N PRO A 280 -24.13 19.57 -39.83
CA PRO A 280 -23.38 20.79 -40.16
C PRO A 280 -21.90 20.82 -39.71
N ALA A 281 -21.50 20.09 -38.65
CA ALA A 281 -20.14 20.15 -38.08
C ALA A 281 -19.11 19.24 -38.79
N LYS A 282 -19.47 18.65 -39.92
CA LYS A 282 -18.72 17.60 -40.64
C LYS A 282 -17.31 18.00 -41.12
N ARG A 283 -16.90 19.28 -41.01
CA ARG A 283 -15.76 19.81 -41.77
C ARG A 283 -14.53 20.23 -40.96
N LEU A 284 -14.63 20.56 -39.68
CA LEU A 284 -13.49 21.14 -38.92
C LEU A 284 -13.14 20.45 -37.59
N VAL A 285 -13.90 19.45 -37.15
CA VAL A 285 -13.61 18.75 -35.87
C VAL A 285 -12.25 18.03 -35.95
N ILE A 286 -11.40 18.33 -34.97
CA ILE A 286 -10.05 17.75 -34.78
C ILE A 286 -10.04 16.77 -33.60
N ILE A 287 -10.74 17.10 -32.51
CA ILE A 287 -10.82 16.32 -31.28
C ILE A 287 -12.24 15.81 -31.07
N LEU A 288 -12.34 14.50 -30.85
CA LEU A 288 -13.56 13.82 -30.40
C LEU A 288 -13.25 13.04 -29.12
N ASP A 289 -13.76 13.52 -27.99
CA ASP A 289 -13.62 12.88 -26.68
C ASP A 289 -14.98 12.38 -26.19
N LEU A 290 -15.12 11.06 -26.17
CA LEU A 290 -16.30 10.30 -25.75
C LEU A 290 -16.02 9.54 -24.44
N SER A 291 -15.01 9.95 -23.65
CA SER A 291 -14.63 9.32 -22.37
C SER A 291 -15.80 9.10 -21.43
N GLY A 292 -16.74 10.05 -21.39
CA GLY A 292 -17.92 9.98 -20.53
C GLY A 292 -19.08 9.13 -21.03
N CYS A 293 -18.93 8.46 -22.18
CA CYS A 293 -20.00 7.68 -22.82
C CYS A 293 -19.80 6.18 -22.61
N ILE A 294 -20.92 5.46 -22.51
CA ILE A 294 -20.98 4.03 -22.82
C ILE A 294 -21.50 3.90 -24.25
N ILE A 295 -20.63 3.50 -25.17
CA ILE A 295 -20.92 3.51 -26.61
C ILE A 295 -21.41 2.12 -27.01
N GLU A 296 -22.66 2.00 -27.45
CA GLU A 296 -23.17 0.73 -28.00
C GLU A 296 -22.53 0.42 -29.35
N GLU A 297 -22.46 1.39 -30.27
CA GLU A 297 -21.78 1.32 -31.57
C GLU A 297 -21.23 2.71 -31.96
N LEU A 298 -20.10 2.74 -32.69
CA LEU A 298 -19.56 3.99 -33.25
C LEU A 298 -20.33 4.35 -34.54
N PRO A 299 -21.01 5.50 -34.61
CA PRO A 299 -21.82 5.86 -35.78
C PRO A 299 -21.01 6.11 -37.07
N ASP A 300 -21.62 5.79 -38.21
CA ASP A 300 -21.00 5.94 -39.54
C ASP A 300 -20.66 7.37 -39.93
N PHE A 301 -21.39 8.36 -39.40
CA PHE A 301 -21.14 9.77 -39.72
C PHE A 301 -19.76 10.25 -39.22
N ILE A 302 -19.16 9.61 -38.21
CA ILE A 302 -17.84 9.98 -37.70
C ILE A 302 -16.79 9.83 -38.81
N GLY A 303 -16.95 8.83 -39.68
CA GLY A 303 -16.11 8.62 -40.86
C GLY A 303 -16.09 9.80 -41.83
N GLN A 304 -17.09 10.69 -41.78
CA GLN A 304 -17.14 11.90 -42.62
C GLN A 304 -16.27 13.03 -42.08
N MET A 305 -15.80 12.98 -40.83
CA MET A 305 -14.98 14.01 -40.19
C MET A 305 -13.49 13.89 -40.57
N LYS A 306 -13.14 14.18 -41.82
CA LYS A 306 -11.78 13.99 -42.38
C LYS A 306 -10.67 14.86 -41.78
N HIS A 307 -10.98 15.71 -40.79
CA HIS A 307 -10.02 16.52 -40.04
C HIS A 307 -9.66 15.95 -38.66
N LEU A 308 -10.31 14.86 -38.24
CA LEU A 308 -10.04 14.21 -36.96
C LEU A 308 -8.58 13.79 -36.84
N ARG A 309 -8.01 14.11 -35.67
CA ARG A 309 -6.66 13.73 -35.27
C ARG A 309 -6.63 13.00 -33.93
N TYR A 310 -7.65 13.20 -33.10
CA TYR A 310 -7.76 12.62 -31.78
C TYR A 310 -9.15 12.02 -31.59
N ILE A 311 -9.20 10.72 -31.30
CA ILE A 311 -10.41 10.00 -30.89
C ILE A 311 -10.12 9.31 -29.57
N HIS A 312 -10.91 9.64 -28.55
CA HIS A 312 -10.92 8.92 -27.27
C HIS A 312 -12.32 8.33 -27.06
N ALA A 313 -12.46 7.02 -27.23
CA ALA A 313 -13.72 6.30 -27.21
C ALA A 313 -13.59 4.98 -26.43
N PRO A 314 -13.39 5.05 -25.10
CA PRO A 314 -13.27 3.86 -24.28
C PRO A 314 -14.63 3.15 -24.14
N ARG A 315 -14.62 1.87 -23.73
CA ARG A 315 -15.82 1.11 -23.35
C ARG A 315 -16.88 0.97 -24.45
N ILE A 316 -16.45 0.76 -25.70
CA ILE A 316 -17.35 0.41 -26.80
C ILE A 316 -17.84 -1.03 -26.61
N ARG A 317 -19.16 -1.26 -26.68
CA ARG A 317 -19.76 -2.59 -26.54
C ARG A 317 -19.91 -3.35 -27.85
N TYR A 318 -19.86 -2.66 -28.99
CA TYR A 318 -19.93 -3.31 -30.28
C TYR A 318 -18.70 -4.18 -30.54
N ARG A 319 -18.93 -5.34 -31.17
CA ARG A 319 -17.89 -6.33 -31.43
C ARG A 319 -16.92 -5.94 -32.55
N ILE A 320 -17.31 -5.04 -33.44
CA ILE A 320 -16.54 -4.69 -34.65
C ILE A 320 -16.31 -3.19 -34.69
N ILE A 321 -15.06 -2.76 -34.85
CA ILE A 321 -14.78 -1.35 -35.15
C ILE A 321 -15.16 -1.08 -36.63
N PRO A 322 -15.96 -0.04 -36.93
CA PRO A 322 -16.34 0.26 -38.31
C PRO A 322 -15.15 0.56 -39.24
N ASN A 323 -15.22 0.08 -40.48
CA ASN A 323 -14.14 0.23 -41.48
C ASN A 323 -13.82 1.69 -41.83
N TRP A 324 -14.79 2.61 -41.70
CA TRP A 324 -14.55 4.03 -41.99
C TRP A 324 -13.43 4.63 -41.12
N ILE A 325 -13.08 4.02 -39.99
CA ILE A 325 -12.00 4.50 -39.12
C ILE A 325 -10.68 4.60 -39.89
N THR A 326 -10.44 3.70 -40.86
CA THR A 326 -9.21 3.67 -41.66
C THR A 326 -9.20 4.74 -42.74
N GLU A 327 -10.35 5.37 -43.03
CA GLU A 327 -10.45 6.52 -43.92
C GLU A 327 -10.06 7.86 -43.25
N LEU A 328 -9.84 7.87 -41.94
CA LEU A 328 -9.42 9.05 -41.18
C LEU A 328 -7.90 9.24 -41.27
N SER A 329 -7.39 9.57 -42.46
CA SER A 329 -5.96 9.58 -42.77
C SER A 329 -5.10 10.59 -41.96
N LYS A 330 -5.73 11.52 -41.23
CA LYS A 330 -5.07 12.49 -40.33
C LYS A 330 -5.06 12.04 -38.86
N LEU A 331 -5.62 10.88 -38.55
CA LEU A 331 -5.72 10.38 -37.19
C LEU A 331 -4.33 10.12 -36.61
N ASN A 332 -4.06 10.69 -35.44
CA ASN A 332 -2.79 10.62 -34.72
C ASN A 332 -2.92 9.83 -33.41
N TYR A 333 -4.07 9.92 -32.75
CA TYR A 333 -4.35 9.30 -31.46
C TYR A 333 -5.69 8.57 -31.52
N LEU A 334 -5.68 7.29 -31.15
CA LEU A 334 -6.86 6.44 -31.04
C LEU A 334 -6.82 5.68 -29.71
N ASN A 335 -7.83 5.92 -28.87
CA ASN A 335 -8.01 5.16 -27.62
C ASN A 335 -9.36 4.45 -27.64
N LEU A 336 -9.32 3.13 -27.49
CA LEU A 336 -10.47 2.23 -27.48
C LEU A 336 -10.46 1.32 -26.25
N ARG A 337 -9.76 1.70 -25.17
CA ARG A 337 -9.55 0.85 -23.99
C ARG A 337 -10.86 0.32 -23.39
N TYR A 338 -10.79 -0.85 -22.78
CA TYR A 338 -11.91 -1.55 -22.13
C TYR A 338 -13.12 -1.77 -23.04
N SER A 339 -12.92 -1.88 -24.36
CA SER A 339 -13.98 -2.18 -25.32
C SER A 339 -14.16 -3.69 -25.52
N GLU A 340 -15.37 -4.09 -25.91
CA GLU A 340 -15.74 -5.49 -26.22
C GLU A 340 -15.45 -5.86 -27.69
N ILE A 341 -14.50 -5.17 -28.32
CA ILE A 341 -14.12 -5.39 -29.72
C ILE A 341 -13.43 -6.75 -29.90
N GLU A 342 -13.87 -7.50 -30.90
CA GLU A 342 -13.31 -8.81 -31.26
C GLU A 342 -12.19 -8.70 -32.30
N ALA A 343 -12.25 -7.69 -33.18
CA ALA A 343 -11.26 -7.45 -34.23
C ALA A 343 -11.17 -5.97 -34.64
N LEU A 344 -10.00 -5.58 -35.16
CA LEU A 344 -9.78 -4.32 -35.88
C LEU A 344 -9.98 -4.53 -37.39
N PRO A 345 -10.27 -3.47 -38.16
CA PRO A 345 -10.37 -3.55 -39.63
C PRO A 345 -9.08 -4.06 -40.28
N ASP A 346 -9.21 -4.89 -41.32
CA ASP A 346 -8.06 -5.43 -42.08
C ASP A 346 -7.14 -4.34 -42.64
N SER A 347 -7.68 -3.13 -42.89
CA SER A 347 -6.99 -1.95 -43.40
C SER A 347 -6.46 -1.00 -42.31
N ILE A 348 -6.40 -1.39 -41.03
CA ILE A 348 -5.96 -0.49 -39.95
C ILE A 348 -4.56 0.12 -40.21
N GLY A 349 -3.70 -0.61 -40.91
CA GLY A 349 -2.38 -0.16 -41.36
C GLY A 349 -2.37 1.04 -42.31
N ASP A 350 -3.52 1.43 -42.86
CA ASP A 350 -3.66 2.61 -43.73
C ASP A 350 -3.62 3.93 -42.94
N LEU A 351 -3.74 3.87 -41.61
CA LEU A 351 -3.56 5.01 -40.71
C LEU A 351 -2.08 5.38 -40.54
N LYS A 352 -1.41 5.75 -41.64
CA LYS A 352 0.04 6.08 -41.68
C LYS A 352 0.43 7.25 -40.77
N GLY A 353 -0.54 8.03 -40.28
CA GLY A 353 -0.36 9.13 -39.34
C GLY A 353 -0.41 8.74 -37.86
N LEU A 354 -0.89 7.53 -37.54
CA LEU A 354 -1.16 7.13 -36.17
C LEU A 354 0.12 7.04 -35.35
N MET A 355 0.14 7.74 -34.21
CA MET A 355 1.26 7.82 -33.28
C MET A 355 0.95 7.16 -31.94
N HIS A 356 -0.32 7.11 -31.54
CA HIS A 356 -0.75 6.53 -30.28
C HIS A 356 -1.96 5.62 -30.51
N LEU A 357 -1.87 4.38 -30.03
CA LEU A 357 -2.95 3.41 -30.04
C LEU A 357 -3.06 2.73 -28.67
N ASP A 358 -4.20 2.91 -28.01
CA ASP A 358 -4.52 2.26 -26.73
C ASP A 358 -5.70 1.30 -26.92
N LEU A 359 -5.42 0.01 -26.77
CA LEU A 359 -6.39 -1.09 -26.79
C LEU A 359 -6.44 -1.80 -25.43
N SER A 360 -5.87 -1.21 -24.38
CA SER A 360 -5.77 -1.85 -23.06
C SER A 360 -7.13 -2.33 -22.54
N GLY A 361 -7.19 -3.53 -22.00
CA GLY A 361 -8.43 -4.13 -21.49
C GLY A 361 -9.42 -4.57 -22.56
N CYS A 362 -9.08 -4.55 -23.86
CA CYS A 362 -9.91 -5.16 -24.91
C CYS A 362 -9.79 -6.68 -24.88
N ALA A 363 -10.37 -7.33 -23.88
CA ALA A 363 -10.17 -8.75 -23.59
C ALA A 363 -10.64 -9.71 -24.70
N ARG A 364 -11.46 -9.25 -25.65
CA ARG A 364 -11.99 -10.07 -26.75
C ARG A 364 -11.14 -10.02 -28.02
N ILE A 365 -10.18 -9.09 -28.11
CA ILE A 365 -9.28 -9.03 -29.26
C ILE A 365 -8.29 -10.18 -29.18
N CYS A 366 -8.32 -11.07 -30.18
CA CYS A 366 -7.49 -12.27 -30.20
C CYS A 366 -6.43 -12.26 -31.30
N GLN A 367 -6.61 -11.44 -32.35
CA GLN A 367 -5.72 -11.35 -33.50
C GLN A 367 -5.66 -9.89 -33.98
N LEU A 368 -4.48 -9.47 -34.46
CA LEU A 368 -4.32 -8.21 -35.17
C LEU A 368 -4.26 -8.47 -36.68
N PRO A 369 -4.83 -7.58 -37.50
CA PRO A 369 -4.81 -7.72 -38.96
C PRO A 369 -3.38 -7.62 -39.50
N ALA A 370 -3.10 -8.25 -40.63
CA ALA A 370 -1.77 -8.26 -41.25
C ALA A 370 -1.23 -6.85 -41.54
N SER A 371 -2.10 -5.90 -41.87
CA SER A 371 -1.70 -4.51 -42.11
C SER A 371 -1.22 -3.77 -40.85
N PHE A 372 -1.41 -4.33 -39.65
CA PHE A 372 -1.07 -3.65 -38.39
C PHE A 372 0.41 -3.23 -38.31
N GLY A 373 1.33 -4.05 -38.83
CA GLY A 373 2.78 -3.74 -38.89
C GLY A 373 3.12 -2.52 -39.77
N GLU A 374 2.19 -2.03 -40.57
CA GLU A 374 2.39 -0.86 -41.44
C GLU A 374 2.22 0.50 -40.74
N LEU A 375 1.86 0.51 -39.46
CA LEU A 375 1.73 1.71 -38.62
C LEU A 375 3.11 2.27 -38.18
N LYS A 376 3.96 2.60 -39.15
CA LYS A 376 5.39 2.96 -38.98
C LYS A 376 5.65 4.26 -38.18
N LYS A 377 4.61 5.05 -37.90
CA LYS A 377 4.69 6.26 -37.07
C LYS A 377 4.31 6.05 -35.60
N LEU A 378 3.91 4.84 -35.22
CA LEU A 378 3.48 4.54 -33.87
C LEU A 378 4.64 4.77 -32.88
N VAL A 379 4.36 5.56 -31.84
CA VAL A 379 5.27 5.90 -30.74
C VAL A 379 4.81 5.21 -29.46
N HIS A 380 3.49 5.07 -29.27
CA HIS A 380 2.88 4.43 -28.11
C HIS A 380 1.89 3.36 -28.56
N LEU A 381 2.08 2.16 -28.03
CA LEU A 381 1.18 1.03 -28.19
C LEU A 381 0.89 0.41 -26.83
N ASP A 382 -0.39 0.36 -26.47
CA ASP A 382 -0.84 -0.36 -25.29
C ASP A 382 -1.82 -1.46 -25.66
N LEU A 383 -1.40 -2.70 -25.38
CA LEU A 383 -2.16 -3.94 -25.59
C LEU A 383 -2.35 -4.69 -24.26
N SER A 384 -2.15 -4.02 -23.12
CA SER A 384 -2.28 -4.66 -21.81
C SER A 384 -3.66 -5.27 -21.62
N HIS A 385 -3.71 -6.42 -20.96
CA HIS A 385 -4.93 -7.16 -20.64
C HIS A 385 -5.77 -7.56 -21.87
N CYS A 386 -5.15 -7.71 -23.04
CA CYS A 386 -5.76 -8.29 -24.25
C CYS A 386 -5.50 -9.81 -24.34
N CYS A 387 -6.30 -10.55 -25.12
CA CYS A 387 -6.21 -12.02 -25.28
C CYS A 387 -5.37 -12.46 -26.52
N MET A 388 -4.42 -11.62 -26.95
CA MET A 388 -3.94 -11.62 -28.34
C MET A 388 -2.56 -12.26 -28.58
N SER A 389 -2.33 -12.73 -29.81
CA SER A 389 -1.01 -12.99 -30.38
C SER A 389 -0.44 -11.71 -31.02
N ILE A 390 0.84 -11.44 -30.79
CA ILE A 390 1.54 -10.31 -31.39
C ILE A 390 1.77 -10.56 -32.89
N PRO A 391 1.60 -9.55 -33.77
CA PRO A 391 1.80 -9.70 -35.21
C PRO A 391 3.26 -10.04 -35.55
N GLU A 392 3.44 -10.89 -36.56
CA GLU A 392 4.76 -11.32 -37.08
C GLU A 392 5.65 -10.14 -37.48
N ASP A 393 5.05 -9.02 -37.90
CA ASP A 393 5.72 -7.82 -38.41
C ASP A 393 5.87 -6.68 -37.38
N LEU A 394 6.08 -6.97 -36.08
CA LEU A 394 6.44 -5.92 -35.11
C LEU A 394 7.69 -5.12 -35.52
N SER A 395 8.56 -5.71 -36.36
CA SER A 395 9.75 -5.06 -36.91
C SER A 395 9.43 -3.71 -37.62
N GLY A 396 8.20 -3.51 -38.09
CA GLY A 396 7.75 -2.26 -38.71
C GLY A 396 7.67 -1.06 -37.75
N PHE A 397 7.58 -1.28 -36.43
CA PHE A 397 7.39 -0.25 -35.41
C PHE A 397 8.68 0.48 -35.00
N THR A 398 9.45 0.93 -35.99
CA THR A 398 10.77 1.53 -35.79
C THR A 398 10.80 2.80 -34.92
N LYS A 399 9.66 3.49 -34.73
CA LYS A 399 9.54 4.70 -33.90
C LYS A 399 8.96 4.45 -32.51
N LEU A 400 8.63 3.21 -32.17
CA LEU A 400 7.97 2.88 -30.92
C LEU A 400 8.86 3.20 -29.73
N GLN A 401 8.32 3.93 -28.77
CA GLN A 401 8.99 4.32 -27.52
C GLN A 401 8.30 3.71 -26.29
N HIS A 402 7.00 3.43 -26.37
CA HIS A 402 6.25 2.82 -25.29
C HIS A 402 5.49 1.60 -25.79
N LEU A 403 5.74 0.45 -25.15
CA LEU A 403 5.06 -0.80 -25.43
C LEU A 403 4.61 -1.44 -24.11
N ASN A 404 3.31 -1.67 -23.98
CA ASN A 404 2.73 -2.40 -22.86
C ASN A 404 2.01 -3.64 -23.37
N LEU A 405 2.44 -4.80 -22.90
CA LEU A 405 1.92 -6.12 -23.27
C LEU A 405 1.43 -6.91 -22.04
N SER A 406 1.35 -6.28 -20.86
CA SER A 406 1.07 -6.97 -19.60
C SER A 406 -0.25 -7.75 -19.65
N VAL A 407 -0.31 -8.88 -18.95
CA VAL A 407 -1.46 -9.79 -18.99
C VAL A 407 -2.20 -9.77 -17.65
N LYS A 408 -3.54 -9.79 -17.67
CA LYS A 408 -4.33 -9.87 -16.42
C LYS A 408 -4.42 -11.29 -15.86
N ASN A 409 -4.58 -12.27 -16.75
CA ASN A 409 -4.70 -13.68 -16.41
C ASN A 409 -3.92 -14.52 -17.44
N ALA A 410 -2.80 -15.10 -17.02
CA ALA A 410 -1.92 -15.90 -17.86
C ALA A 410 -2.60 -17.15 -18.45
N GLN A 411 -3.65 -17.68 -17.79
CA GLN A 411 -4.34 -18.91 -18.22
C GLN A 411 -5.23 -18.72 -19.46
N ALA A 412 -5.66 -17.48 -19.73
CA ALA A 412 -6.55 -17.15 -20.84
C ALA A 412 -5.82 -16.55 -22.06
N ALA A 413 -4.51 -16.30 -21.96
CA ALA A 413 -3.74 -15.64 -22.99
C ALA A 413 -3.17 -16.65 -24.03
N LYS A 414 -3.18 -16.26 -25.31
CA LYS A 414 -2.63 -17.08 -26.40
C LYS A 414 -1.12 -16.93 -26.50
N PRO A 415 -0.35 -17.98 -26.85
CA PRO A 415 1.10 -17.91 -26.91
C PRO A 415 1.63 -16.82 -27.85
N ILE A 416 2.67 -16.10 -27.42
CA ILE A 416 3.33 -15.01 -28.15
C ILE A 416 4.75 -15.47 -28.52
N ARG A 417 4.85 -16.40 -29.48
CA ARG A 417 6.12 -17.11 -29.77
C ARG A 417 7.12 -16.30 -30.60
N GLU A 418 6.69 -15.26 -31.30
CA GLU A 418 7.55 -14.51 -32.24
C GLU A 418 8.19 -13.26 -31.61
N LEU A 419 7.71 -12.79 -30.44
CA LEU A 419 8.23 -11.58 -29.78
C LEU A 419 9.73 -11.64 -29.49
N PRO A 420 10.31 -12.75 -28.98
CA PRO A 420 11.75 -12.83 -28.72
C PRO A 420 12.61 -12.55 -29.95
N LYS A 421 12.13 -12.85 -31.16
CA LYS A 421 12.88 -12.63 -32.41
C LYS A 421 12.85 -11.18 -32.89
N VAL A 422 11.83 -10.42 -32.51
CA VAL A 422 11.54 -9.11 -33.10
C VAL A 422 11.70 -7.94 -32.13
N ILE A 423 11.61 -8.17 -30.81
CA ILE A 423 11.67 -7.11 -29.79
C ILE A 423 12.97 -6.31 -29.87
N GLY A 424 14.11 -6.97 -30.12
CA GLY A 424 15.42 -6.32 -30.22
C GLY A 424 15.54 -5.31 -31.37
N ASN A 425 14.64 -5.35 -32.36
CA ASN A 425 14.61 -4.37 -33.45
C ASN A 425 13.97 -3.04 -33.04
N LEU A 426 13.26 -2.98 -31.92
CA LEU A 426 12.55 -1.80 -31.44
C LEU A 426 13.48 -0.86 -30.65
N ILE A 427 14.62 -0.50 -31.26
CA ILE A 427 15.74 0.22 -30.62
C ILE A 427 15.40 1.59 -30.01
N ASN A 428 14.24 2.16 -30.35
CA ASN A 428 13.76 3.43 -29.80
C ASN A 428 12.89 3.25 -28.54
N LEU A 429 12.63 2.01 -28.11
CA LEU A 429 11.87 1.74 -26.89
C LEU A 429 12.53 2.38 -25.68
N ARG A 430 11.70 3.04 -24.88
CA ARG A 430 12.02 3.67 -23.60
C ARG A 430 11.23 3.04 -22.46
N TYR A 431 10.00 2.60 -22.72
CA TYR A 431 9.17 1.90 -21.76
C TYR A 431 8.73 0.55 -22.34
N LEU A 432 8.98 -0.52 -21.59
CA LEU A 432 8.52 -1.86 -21.90
C LEU A 432 7.90 -2.50 -20.66
N ASN A 433 6.66 -2.98 -20.79
CA ASN A 433 5.98 -3.74 -19.75
C ASN A 433 5.58 -5.13 -20.26
N LEU A 434 6.14 -6.14 -19.60
CA LEU A 434 5.95 -7.58 -19.84
C LEU A 434 5.47 -8.30 -18.55
N SER A 435 4.79 -7.57 -17.65
CA SER A 435 4.27 -8.13 -16.42
C SER A 435 3.28 -9.28 -16.69
N ARG A 436 3.44 -10.40 -15.97
CA ARG A 436 2.66 -11.65 -16.14
C ARG A 436 2.68 -12.25 -17.56
N CYS A 437 3.70 -11.98 -18.36
CA CYS A 437 3.76 -12.41 -19.77
C CYS A 437 4.61 -13.67 -20.03
N MET A 438 5.53 -14.05 -19.15
CA MET A 438 6.56 -15.05 -19.47
C MET A 438 5.97 -16.42 -19.81
N HIS A 439 4.94 -16.87 -19.10
CA HIS A 439 4.27 -18.15 -19.37
C HIS A 439 3.66 -18.22 -20.78
N VAL A 440 3.31 -17.07 -21.35
CA VAL A 440 2.67 -16.93 -22.66
C VAL A 440 3.71 -16.75 -23.76
N MET A 441 4.82 -16.07 -23.47
CA MET A 441 5.86 -15.70 -24.45
C MET A 441 6.98 -16.74 -24.56
N ALA A 442 7.34 -17.36 -23.44
CA ALA A 442 8.53 -18.19 -23.29
C ALA A 442 8.27 -19.33 -22.28
N PRO A 443 7.60 -20.42 -22.69
CA PRO A 443 7.29 -21.54 -21.80
C PRO A 443 8.52 -22.32 -21.31
N SER A 444 9.70 -22.09 -21.89
CA SER A 444 10.96 -22.73 -21.47
C SER A 444 12.01 -21.70 -21.03
N GLU A 445 12.88 -22.09 -20.10
CA GLU A 445 13.98 -21.25 -19.59
C GLU A 445 14.87 -20.74 -20.72
N GLU A 446 15.18 -21.57 -21.72
CA GLU A 446 15.95 -21.14 -22.89
C GLU A 446 15.26 -20.04 -23.72
N GLU A 447 13.92 -20.03 -23.79
CA GLU A 447 13.16 -18.98 -24.46
C GLU A 447 13.14 -17.68 -23.65
N ILE A 448 13.08 -17.79 -22.32
CA ILE A 448 13.17 -16.65 -21.41
C ILE A 448 14.54 -15.99 -21.59
N ASP A 449 15.62 -16.78 -21.57
CA ASP A 449 16.99 -16.29 -21.80
C ASP A 449 17.15 -15.61 -23.16
N ARG A 450 16.59 -16.18 -24.23
CA ARG A 450 16.61 -15.56 -25.57
C ARG A 450 15.85 -14.24 -25.59
N LEU A 451 14.71 -14.16 -24.92
CA LEU A 451 13.91 -12.93 -24.83
C LEU A 451 14.67 -11.86 -24.04
N LEU A 452 15.19 -12.20 -22.85
CA LEU A 452 15.99 -11.29 -22.03
C LEU A 452 17.24 -10.82 -22.77
N GLY A 453 17.94 -11.73 -23.46
CA GLY A 453 19.07 -11.38 -24.32
C GLY A 453 18.71 -10.41 -25.45
N SER A 454 17.49 -10.51 -25.99
CA SER A 454 16.99 -9.60 -27.01
C SER A 454 16.57 -8.25 -26.42
N ILE A 455 15.95 -8.22 -25.24
CA ILE A 455 15.63 -7.00 -24.50
C ILE A 455 16.91 -6.21 -24.16
N SER A 456 17.99 -6.90 -23.81
CA SER A 456 19.31 -6.30 -23.55
C SER A 456 19.92 -5.54 -24.74
N THR A 457 19.36 -5.65 -25.95
CA THR A 457 19.75 -4.86 -27.12
C THR A 457 19.06 -3.49 -27.21
N LEU A 458 18.09 -3.21 -26.33
CA LEU A 458 17.30 -1.98 -26.31
C LEU A 458 18.01 -0.85 -25.54
N PHE A 459 19.09 -0.30 -26.10
CA PHE A 459 19.96 0.68 -25.40
C PHE A 459 19.27 1.99 -24.97
N ASN A 460 18.08 2.30 -25.50
CA ASN A 460 17.30 3.46 -25.12
C ASN A 460 16.27 3.20 -24.02
N LEU A 461 16.18 1.96 -23.52
CA LEU A 461 15.21 1.58 -22.51
C LEU A 461 15.47 2.34 -21.20
N GLU A 462 14.44 3.01 -20.71
CA GLU A 462 14.43 3.83 -19.49
C GLU A 462 13.63 3.15 -18.37
N HIS A 463 12.64 2.33 -18.72
CA HIS A 463 11.79 1.57 -17.79
C HIS A 463 11.51 0.18 -18.33
N LEU A 464 11.75 -0.85 -17.51
CA LEU A 464 11.47 -2.25 -17.81
C LEU A 464 10.67 -2.85 -16.67
N ASP A 465 9.45 -3.27 -16.96
CA ASP A 465 8.60 -4.01 -16.02
C ASP A 465 8.49 -5.46 -16.47
N MET A 466 8.96 -6.36 -15.63
CA MET A 466 8.87 -7.82 -15.78
C MET A 466 8.27 -8.45 -14.52
N SER A 467 7.51 -7.68 -13.74
CA SER A 467 6.86 -8.15 -12.52
C SER A 467 5.92 -9.34 -12.75
N GLU A 468 5.67 -10.10 -11.70
CA GLU A 468 4.74 -11.22 -11.62
C GLU A 468 5.00 -12.29 -12.68
N ASN A 469 6.28 -12.49 -12.99
CA ASN A 469 6.78 -13.55 -13.83
C ASN A 469 7.62 -14.51 -12.98
N SER A 470 6.95 -15.39 -12.23
CA SER A 470 7.60 -16.32 -11.31
C SER A 470 8.69 -17.17 -11.97
N GLN A 471 8.56 -17.48 -13.26
CA GLN A 471 9.49 -18.33 -14.03
C GLN A 471 10.88 -17.70 -14.28
N ILE A 472 11.09 -16.42 -13.94
CA ILE A 472 12.40 -15.77 -14.12
C ILE A 472 13.32 -16.20 -12.96
N SER A 473 14.19 -17.16 -13.23
CA SER A 473 15.18 -17.68 -12.26
C SER A 473 16.43 -16.80 -12.16
N SER A 474 16.82 -16.14 -13.26
CA SER A 474 18.00 -15.29 -13.33
C SER A 474 17.90 -14.25 -14.45
N LEU A 475 18.73 -13.20 -14.38
CA LEU A 475 18.90 -12.24 -15.46
C LEU A 475 20.25 -12.44 -16.17
N PRO A 476 20.31 -12.28 -17.50
CA PRO A 476 21.56 -12.47 -18.25
C PRO A 476 22.55 -11.33 -18.01
N GLU A 477 23.85 -11.61 -18.10
CA GLU A 477 24.92 -10.58 -18.02
C GLU A 477 24.83 -9.50 -19.11
N SER A 478 24.05 -9.74 -20.16
CA SER A 478 23.76 -8.73 -21.19
C SER A 478 22.86 -7.60 -20.68
N ILE A 479 22.10 -7.79 -19.58
CA ILE A 479 21.16 -6.78 -19.06
C ILE A 479 21.89 -5.48 -18.66
N GLY A 480 23.16 -5.58 -18.24
CA GLY A 480 24.00 -4.42 -17.94
C GLY A 480 24.31 -3.53 -19.15
N ASN A 481 23.93 -3.92 -20.37
CA ASN A 481 24.02 -3.07 -21.56
C ASN A 481 22.97 -1.94 -21.58
N LEU A 482 21.92 -2.03 -20.74
CA LEU A 482 20.82 -1.05 -20.68
C LEU A 482 21.22 0.21 -19.88
N LYS A 483 22.19 0.97 -20.39
CA LYS A 483 22.80 2.09 -19.67
C LYS A 483 21.87 3.26 -19.33
N LYS A 484 20.72 3.37 -20.01
CA LYS A 484 19.70 4.41 -19.76
C LYS A 484 18.55 3.93 -18.85
N LEU A 485 18.57 2.67 -18.42
CA LEU A 485 17.49 2.12 -17.61
C LEU A 485 17.50 2.80 -16.24
N HIS A 486 16.37 3.38 -15.85
CA HIS A 486 16.16 4.02 -14.57
C HIS A 486 15.41 3.13 -13.59
N THR A 487 14.48 2.32 -14.10
CA THR A 487 13.61 1.46 -13.30
C THR A 487 13.58 0.06 -13.91
N LEU A 488 13.87 -0.93 -13.07
CA LEU A 488 13.70 -2.35 -13.34
C LEU A 488 12.71 -2.92 -12.32
N ASP A 489 11.57 -3.40 -12.76
CA ASP A 489 10.55 -4.01 -11.89
C ASP A 489 10.51 -5.53 -12.08
N LEU A 490 10.70 -6.24 -10.97
CA LEU A 490 10.76 -7.70 -10.84
C LEU A 490 9.93 -8.17 -9.64
N LEU A 491 9.01 -7.35 -9.11
CA LEU A 491 8.12 -7.76 -8.01
C LEU A 491 7.32 -9.00 -8.41
N GLY A 492 7.11 -9.95 -7.51
CA GLY A 492 6.43 -11.22 -7.82
C GLY A 492 7.22 -12.18 -8.73
N CYS A 493 8.52 -11.94 -8.95
CA CYS A 493 9.43 -12.92 -9.55
C CYS A 493 10.08 -13.74 -8.43
N ASP A 494 9.34 -14.70 -7.88
CA ASP A 494 9.71 -15.38 -6.63
C ASP A 494 10.93 -16.33 -6.79
N ASP A 495 11.19 -16.83 -8.00
CA ASP A 495 12.29 -17.79 -8.25
C ASP A 495 13.65 -17.12 -8.55
N ILE A 496 13.75 -15.79 -8.47
CA ILE A 496 14.99 -15.08 -8.81
C ILE A 496 16.09 -15.32 -7.76
N GLU A 497 17.14 -16.07 -8.13
CA GLU A 497 18.23 -16.43 -7.20
C GLU A 497 19.43 -15.50 -7.30
N ARG A 498 19.72 -14.95 -8.48
CA ARG A 498 20.97 -14.23 -8.77
C ARG A 498 20.76 -13.02 -9.67
N LEU A 499 21.37 -11.90 -9.27
CA LEU A 499 21.50 -10.71 -10.11
C LEU A 499 22.88 -10.69 -10.81
N PRO A 500 22.96 -10.33 -12.09
CA PRO A 500 24.20 -10.33 -12.86
C PRO A 500 25.13 -9.19 -12.43
N LYS A 501 26.44 -9.45 -12.42
CA LYS A 501 27.45 -8.48 -11.95
C LYS A 501 27.53 -7.24 -12.84
N SER A 502 27.16 -7.39 -14.12
CA SER A 502 27.05 -6.29 -15.06
C SER A 502 26.06 -5.19 -14.66
N MET A 503 25.10 -5.45 -13.76
CA MET A 503 24.18 -4.41 -13.25
C MET A 503 24.93 -3.28 -12.52
N ALA A 504 26.09 -3.57 -11.92
CA ALA A 504 26.93 -2.53 -11.30
C ALA A 504 27.46 -1.49 -12.31
N LYS A 505 27.39 -1.78 -13.62
CA LYS A 505 27.79 -0.85 -14.69
C LYS A 505 26.64 0.02 -15.19
N MET A 506 25.43 -0.13 -14.66
CA MET A 506 24.23 0.59 -15.10
C MET A 506 24.14 1.96 -14.40
N GLU A 507 24.82 2.96 -14.94
CA GLU A 507 24.96 4.30 -14.32
C GLU A 507 23.63 5.05 -14.09
N CYS A 508 22.58 4.77 -14.86
CA CYS A 508 21.28 5.45 -14.74
C CYS A 508 20.26 4.69 -13.87
N LEU A 509 20.55 3.46 -13.43
CA LEU A 509 19.60 2.65 -12.68
C LEU A 509 19.40 3.25 -11.30
N LYS A 510 18.16 3.65 -11.01
CA LYS A 510 17.79 4.32 -9.74
C LYS A 510 16.88 3.45 -8.89
N VAL A 511 16.04 2.65 -9.53
CA VAL A 511 15.02 1.85 -8.87
C VAL A 511 15.08 0.41 -9.36
N LEU A 512 15.14 -0.51 -8.41
CA LEU A 512 15.03 -1.95 -8.61
C LEU A 512 13.91 -2.43 -7.71
N ASN A 513 12.75 -2.76 -8.28
CA ASN A 513 11.68 -3.35 -7.49
C ASN A 513 11.85 -4.87 -7.52
N LEU A 514 12.01 -5.48 -6.35
CA LEU A 514 12.18 -6.91 -6.16
C LEU A 514 11.37 -7.30 -4.92
N ASN A 515 10.91 -8.54 -4.86
CA ASN A 515 10.39 -9.04 -3.59
C ASN A 515 11.47 -8.89 -2.51
N GLY A 516 11.05 -8.69 -1.25
CA GLY A 516 11.98 -8.57 -0.11
C GLY A 516 13.02 -9.67 -0.11
N PRO A 517 14.17 -9.45 0.58
CA PRO A 517 15.36 -10.28 0.43
C PRO A 517 14.94 -11.75 0.51
N ALA A 518 14.83 -12.37 -0.67
CA ALA A 518 14.53 -13.78 -0.75
C ALA A 518 15.64 -14.43 0.06
N SER A 519 15.31 -15.42 0.89
CA SER A 519 16.29 -16.22 1.62
C SER A 519 17.39 -16.82 0.72
N SER A 520 17.27 -16.69 -0.60
CA SER A 520 18.18 -17.06 -1.68
C SER A 520 19.09 -15.97 -2.25
N LEU A 521 18.74 -14.67 -2.21
CA LEU A 521 19.54 -13.59 -2.80
C LEU A 521 20.67 -13.18 -1.84
N GLU A 522 21.93 -13.33 -2.25
CA GLU A 522 23.06 -12.87 -1.46
C GLU A 522 22.99 -11.33 -1.26
N GLU A 523 22.78 -10.89 -0.01
CA GLU A 523 22.72 -9.47 0.41
C GLU A 523 23.96 -8.65 -0.04
N SER A 524 25.09 -9.35 -0.23
CA SER A 524 26.35 -8.83 -0.76
C SER A 524 26.27 -8.36 -2.24
N ALA A 525 25.31 -8.86 -3.01
CA ALA A 525 25.12 -8.51 -4.42
C ALA A 525 24.34 -7.19 -4.58
N LEU A 526 23.34 -6.95 -3.71
CA LEU A 526 22.55 -5.71 -3.71
C LEU A 526 23.33 -4.52 -3.15
N SER A 527 24.16 -4.74 -2.12
CA SER A 527 25.01 -3.69 -1.53
C SER A 527 26.07 -3.13 -2.49
N GLN A 528 26.43 -3.87 -3.55
CA GLN A 528 27.32 -3.39 -4.61
C GLN A 528 26.61 -2.50 -5.65
N LEU A 529 25.28 -2.50 -5.66
CA LEU A 529 24.47 -1.72 -6.58
C LEU A 529 24.06 -0.40 -5.91
N ASN A 530 24.43 0.74 -6.51
CA ASN A 530 24.01 2.06 -6.02
C ASN A 530 22.56 2.38 -6.47
N VAL A 531 21.61 1.54 -6.09
CA VAL A 531 20.21 1.53 -6.58
C VAL A 531 19.26 1.43 -5.39
N ALA A 532 18.10 2.09 -5.46
CA ALA A 532 17.03 1.88 -4.49
C ALA A 532 16.31 0.55 -4.76
N SER A 533 16.56 -0.44 -3.90
CA SER A 533 15.77 -1.68 -3.82
C SER A 533 14.43 -1.39 -3.13
N LEU A 534 13.31 -1.82 -3.72
CA LEU A 534 11.96 -1.60 -3.20
C LEU A 534 11.10 -2.89 -3.34
N PRO A 535 10.11 -3.12 -2.45
CA PRO A 535 9.70 -2.24 -1.35
C PRO A 535 10.64 -2.28 -0.15
N HIS A 536 11.57 -3.24 -0.08
CA HIS A 536 12.53 -3.37 1.01
C HIS A 536 13.85 -2.66 0.69
N PHE A 537 14.13 -1.58 1.43
CA PHE A 537 15.30 -0.75 1.29
C PHE A 537 16.20 -0.86 2.53
N VAL A 538 17.41 -1.38 2.36
CA VAL A 538 18.41 -1.49 3.44
C VAL A 538 19.31 -0.26 3.41
N VAL A 539 19.34 0.49 4.52
CA VAL A 539 20.22 1.64 4.69
C VAL A 539 21.63 1.16 5.03
N SER A 540 22.57 1.43 4.15
CA SER A 540 23.99 1.13 4.31
C SER A 540 24.78 2.41 4.59
N ARG A 541 25.74 2.33 5.52
CA ARG A 541 26.61 3.45 5.87
C ARG A 541 27.74 3.61 4.84
N GLY A 542 27.83 4.78 4.21
CA GLY A 542 28.97 5.15 3.35
C GLY A 542 30.06 5.92 4.09
N GLU A 543 31.09 6.36 3.37
CA GLU A 543 32.21 7.14 3.95
C GLU A 543 31.78 8.53 4.44
N TYR A 544 30.85 9.19 3.73
CA TYR A 544 30.43 10.57 3.99
C TYR A 544 28.92 10.78 4.17
N HIS A 545 28.10 9.84 3.70
CA HIS A 545 26.63 9.85 3.83
C HIS A 545 26.12 8.41 3.72
N SER A 546 24.90 8.14 4.20
CA SER A 546 24.21 6.87 3.94
C SER A 546 23.71 6.80 2.49
N ASN A 547 23.22 5.63 2.06
CA ASN A 547 22.53 5.47 0.77
C ASN A 547 21.06 5.97 0.79
N LEU A 548 20.55 6.48 1.91
CA LEU A 548 19.12 6.85 2.07
C LEU A 548 18.62 7.87 1.03
N PHE A 549 19.50 8.76 0.56
CA PHE A 549 19.17 9.76 -0.47
C PHE A 549 18.65 9.14 -1.79
N LEU A 550 18.94 7.86 -2.06
CA LEU A 550 18.44 7.14 -3.24
C LEU A 550 16.89 7.11 -3.26
N LEU A 551 16.24 7.11 -2.09
CA LEU A 551 14.78 7.15 -1.98
C LEU A 551 14.16 8.49 -2.40
N ARG A 552 14.94 9.56 -2.59
CA ARG A 552 14.40 10.88 -2.99
C ARG A 552 13.63 10.82 -4.30
N HIS A 553 14.12 10.06 -5.27
CA HIS A 553 13.53 9.98 -6.61
C HIS A 553 12.62 8.77 -6.80
N THR A 554 12.30 8.05 -5.73
CA THR A 554 11.41 6.88 -5.77
C THR A 554 9.97 7.25 -5.44
N ASN A 555 9.03 6.44 -5.92
CA ASN A 555 7.64 6.53 -5.52
C ASN A 555 7.10 5.10 -5.34
N PRO A 556 7.43 4.44 -4.21
CA PRO A 556 7.05 3.06 -3.93
C PRO A 556 5.55 2.88 -4.04
N ASN A 557 5.12 1.74 -4.55
CA ASN A 557 3.71 1.44 -4.72
C ASN A 557 3.23 0.62 -3.52
N LYS A 558 2.28 1.17 -2.75
CA LYS A 558 1.61 0.54 -1.61
C LYS A 558 2.49 0.25 -0.40
N GLU A 559 3.63 -0.42 -0.55
CA GLU A 559 4.48 -0.85 0.56
C GLU A 559 5.88 -0.23 0.47
N LEU A 560 6.44 0.14 1.62
CA LEU A 560 7.84 0.55 1.77
C LEU A 560 8.35 0.09 3.14
N GLU A 561 9.45 -0.66 3.15
CA GLU A 561 10.21 -1.01 4.34
C GLU A 561 11.59 -0.36 4.25
N ILE A 562 11.99 0.35 5.31
CA ILE A 562 13.33 0.93 5.43
C ILE A 562 13.99 0.31 6.66
N SER A 563 15.02 -0.50 6.43
CA SER A 563 15.79 -1.18 7.48
C SER A 563 17.20 -0.63 7.61
N GLY A 564 17.86 -0.90 8.73
CA GLY A 564 19.23 -0.42 8.99
C GLY A 564 19.29 1.10 9.28
N LEU A 565 18.20 1.70 9.77
CA LEU A 565 18.11 3.16 10.00
C LEU A 565 19.18 3.71 10.95
N GLU A 566 19.79 2.89 11.79
CA GLU A 566 20.96 3.24 12.61
C GLU A 566 22.15 3.74 11.78
N ASN A 567 22.22 3.41 10.49
CA ASN A 567 23.29 3.79 9.58
C ASN A 567 23.16 5.21 9.02
N VAL A 568 22.03 5.89 9.29
CA VAL A 568 21.81 7.28 8.85
C VAL A 568 22.73 8.23 9.62
N MET A 569 23.47 9.07 8.88
CA MET A 569 24.51 9.92 9.47
C MET A 569 24.03 11.33 9.85
N SER A 570 22.91 11.80 9.27
CA SER A 570 22.34 13.13 9.50
C SER A 570 20.82 13.16 9.33
N ALA A 571 20.14 14.06 10.05
CA ALA A 571 18.69 14.26 9.90
C ALA A 571 18.35 14.89 8.52
N GLU A 572 19.26 15.64 7.94
CA GLU A 572 19.13 16.25 6.62
C GLU A 572 19.03 15.19 5.51
N GLU A 573 19.72 14.05 5.63
CA GLU A 573 19.58 12.91 4.71
C GLU A 573 18.14 12.38 4.72
N ALA A 574 17.57 12.20 5.91
CA ALA A 574 16.17 11.79 6.08
C ALA A 574 15.17 12.85 5.59
N GLN A 575 15.49 14.14 5.73
CA GLN A 575 14.63 15.20 5.19
C GLN A 575 14.62 15.19 3.65
N CYS A 576 15.74 14.87 3.01
CA CYS A 576 15.88 14.91 1.55
C CYS A 576 15.02 13.88 0.81
N ILE A 577 14.49 12.84 1.47
CA ILE A 577 13.66 11.84 0.80
C ILE A 577 12.22 12.33 0.56
N ASP A 578 11.79 13.42 1.22
CA ASP A 578 10.46 14.03 1.13
C ASP A 578 9.32 12.98 1.23
N LEU A 579 9.39 12.11 2.25
CA LEU A 579 8.48 10.95 2.41
C LEU A 579 7.00 11.35 2.46
N VAL A 580 6.70 12.53 3.01
CA VAL A 580 5.34 13.10 3.08
C VAL A 580 4.68 13.29 1.70
N GLU A 581 5.48 13.48 0.65
CA GLU A 581 5.00 13.67 -0.73
C GLU A 581 4.76 12.32 -1.46
N LYS A 582 5.10 11.18 -0.85
CA LYS A 582 4.97 9.84 -1.44
C LYS A 582 3.59 9.22 -1.13
N TYR A 583 2.53 9.86 -1.62
CA TYR A 583 1.12 9.51 -1.36
C TYR A 583 0.64 8.12 -1.85
N ARG A 584 1.52 7.32 -2.47
CA ARG A 584 1.20 5.95 -2.91
C ARG A 584 1.46 4.90 -1.84
N ILE A 585 2.16 5.27 -0.77
CA ILE A 585 2.49 4.37 0.33
C ILE A 585 1.24 4.25 1.23
N GLU A 586 0.82 3.02 1.45
CA GLU A 586 -0.26 2.60 2.35
C GLU A 586 0.29 1.81 3.55
N ASP A 587 1.33 1.01 3.35
CA ASP A 587 2.03 0.22 4.36
C ASP A 587 3.48 0.71 4.46
N LEU A 588 3.91 1.12 5.66
CA LEU A 588 5.25 1.66 5.91
C LEU A 588 5.88 1.00 7.13
N THR A 589 7.10 0.53 6.95
CA THR A 589 7.88 -0.12 8.00
C THR A 589 9.23 0.58 8.19
N PHE A 590 9.59 0.87 9.44
CA PHE A 590 10.90 1.39 9.84
C PHE A 590 11.58 0.40 10.79
N ILE A 591 12.81 -0.03 10.48
CA ILE A 591 13.55 -1.04 11.25
C ILE A 591 14.96 -0.54 11.59
N TRP A 592 15.32 -0.63 12.87
CA TRP A 592 16.69 -0.51 13.36
C TRP A 592 17.24 -1.91 13.68
N THR A 593 18.40 -2.27 13.13
CA THR A 593 18.92 -3.66 13.20
C THR A 593 20.10 -3.86 14.17
N ASP A 594 20.74 -2.78 14.64
CA ASP A 594 21.84 -2.88 15.61
C ASP A 594 21.33 -2.93 17.06
N TYR A 595 21.40 -4.13 17.64
CA TYR A 595 20.95 -4.38 18.99
C TYR A 595 21.98 -4.08 20.09
N THR A 596 23.16 -3.52 19.78
CA THR A 596 24.21 -3.30 20.79
C THR A 596 23.95 -2.06 21.68
N GLU A 597 24.20 -2.16 23.00
CA GLU A 597 23.96 -1.07 23.97
C GLU A 597 24.85 0.18 23.74
N MET A 598 25.94 0.05 22.98
CA MET A 598 26.93 1.10 22.77
C MET A 598 26.63 2.02 21.58
N SER A 599 25.66 1.66 20.72
CA SER A 599 25.40 2.33 19.44
C SER A 599 24.14 3.22 19.43
N VAL A 600 23.63 3.64 20.60
CA VAL A 600 22.52 4.60 20.67
C VAL A 600 22.92 5.86 19.90
N ASN A 601 22.46 5.97 18.66
CA ASN A 601 22.78 7.07 17.80
C ASN A 601 21.91 8.23 18.28
N HIS A 602 22.51 9.25 18.88
CA HIS A 602 21.77 10.39 19.43
C HIS A 602 20.89 11.11 18.40
N ILE A 603 21.09 10.82 17.11
CA ILE A 603 20.35 11.38 15.99
C ILE A 603 19.10 10.59 15.59
N ASP A 604 18.85 9.38 16.10
CA ASP A 604 17.70 8.55 15.69
C ASP A 604 16.35 9.27 15.86
N LYS A 605 16.23 10.06 16.93
CA LYS A 605 15.07 10.93 17.13
C LYS A 605 14.95 11.96 16.01
N GLU A 606 16.05 12.63 15.67
CA GLU A 606 16.07 13.66 14.64
C GLU A 606 15.82 13.06 13.25
N VAL A 607 16.33 11.86 12.98
CA VAL A 607 16.06 11.07 11.77
C VAL A 607 14.56 10.77 11.67
N LEU A 608 13.98 10.15 12.70
CA LEU A 608 12.55 9.80 12.69
C LEU A 608 11.65 11.04 12.69
N GLU A 609 12.07 12.16 13.29
CA GLU A 609 11.38 13.46 13.21
C GLU A 609 11.27 13.98 11.77
N LYS A 610 12.28 13.70 10.93
CA LYS A 610 12.29 14.10 9.51
C LYS A 610 11.61 13.09 8.59
N LEU A 611 11.52 11.82 8.98
CA LEU A 611 10.82 10.76 8.25
C LEU A 611 9.29 10.83 8.47
N VAL A 612 8.67 11.97 8.14
CA VAL A 612 7.22 12.16 8.28
C VAL A 612 6.48 11.31 7.24
N PRO A 613 5.61 10.36 7.66
CA PRO A 613 4.89 9.52 6.71
C PRO A 613 3.80 10.29 5.93
N PRO A 614 3.40 9.81 4.74
CA PRO A 614 2.34 10.43 3.97
C PRO A 614 0.95 10.22 4.61
N SER A 615 0.04 11.17 4.42
CA SER A 615 -1.34 11.09 4.98
C SER A 615 -2.19 9.95 4.39
N SER A 616 -1.75 9.31 3.31
CA SER A 616 -2.35 8.11 2.70
C SER A 616 -2.14 6.84 3.53
N LEU A 617 -1.24 6.86 4.52
CA LEU A 617 -0.81 5.67 5.24
C LEU A 617 -1.95 4.99 6.01
N ARG A 618 -2.02 3.67 5.87
CA ARG A 618 -2.99 2.78 6.53
C ARG A 618 -2.34 1.87 7.57
N LYS A 619 -1.12 1.39 7.35
CA LYS A 619 -0.38 0.59 8.33
C LYS A 619 1.00 1.19 8.58
N LEU A 620 1.38 1.26 9.86
CA LEU A 620 2.68 1.72 10.29
C LEU A 620 3.30 0.69 11.23
N HIS A 621 4.47 0.19 10.88
CA HIS A 621 5.29 -0.64 11.74
C HIS A 621 6.61 0.06 12.05
N ILE A 622 7.00 0.10 13.32
CA ILE A 622 8.30 0.60 13.76
C ILE A 622 8.92 -0.43 14.69
N ASP A 623 10.15 -0.82 14.40
CA ASP A 623 10.90 -1.83 15.15
C ASP A 623 12.31 -1.34 15.53
N GLY A 624 12.75 -1.60 16.75
CA GLY A 624 14.11 -1.34 17.23
C GLY A 624 14.42 0.11 17.63
N TYR A 625 13.42 0.99 17.75
CA TYR A 625 13.64 2.41 18.10
C TYR A 625 14.02 2.60 19.58
N ARG A 626 15.30 2.89 19.83
CA ARG A 626 15.91 2.89 21.18
C ARG A 626 15.90 4.22 21.92
N VAL A 627 15.36 5.29 21.34
CA VAL A 627 15.31 6.60 21.99
C VAL A 627 14.06 6.73 22.86
N ALA A 628 14.20 7.35 24.04
CA ALA A 628 13.11 7.46 25.01
C ALA A 628 11.93 8.32 24.52
N SER A 629 12.21 9.39 23.78
CA SER A 629 11.19 10.30 23.26
C SER A 629 10.83 9.99 21.81
N LEU A 630 9.53 9.94 21.52
CA LEU A 630 8.98 9.86 20.17
C LEU A 630 8.97 11.26 19.49
N PRO A 631 8.93 11.31 18.15
CA PRO A 631 8.88 12.57 17.40
C PRO A 631 7.53 13.28 17.51
N ASP A 632 7.50 14.59 17.21
CA ASP A 632 6.31 15.43 17.38
C ASP A 632 5.14 14.98 16.49
N TRP A 633 5.43 14.53 15.26
CA TRP A 633 4.39 14.03 14.36
C TRP A 633 3.71 12.75 14.88
N MET A 634 4.44 11.92 15.62
CA MET A 634 3.90 10.71 16.24
C MET A 634 3.14 11.06 17.52
N MET A 635 3.60 12.03 18.31
CA MET A 635 2.84 12.56 19.44
C MET A 635 1.53 13.25 19.00
N GLY A 636 1.52 13.83 17.80
CA GLY A 636 0.36 14.42 17.13
C GLY A 636 -0.30 13.50 16.08
N VAL A 637 -0.19 12.18 16.19
CA VAL A 637 -0.54 11.20 15.13
C VAL A 637 -1.90 11.43 14.47
N GLY A 638 -2.92 11.88 15.21
CA GLY A 638 -4.26 12.15 14.66
C GLY A 638 -4.32 13.28 13.63
N HIS A 639 -3.40 14.25 13.69
CA HIS A 639 -3.30 15.33 12.70
C HIS A 639 -2.50 14.94 11.46
N TYR A 640 -1.50 14.07 11.62
CA TYR A 640 -0.60 13.67 10.54
C TYR A 640 -1.11 12.46 9.76
N LEU A 641 -1.66 11.46 10.46
CA LEU A 641 -2.04 10.15 9.90
C LEU A 641 -3.54 9.83 10.16
N PRO A 642 -4.49 10.58 9.57
CA PRO A 642 -5.92 10.40 9.85
C PRO A 642 -6.50 9.08 9.31
N ASN A 643 -5.81 8.43 8.36
CA ASN A 643 -6.26 7.21 7.69
C ASN A 643 -5.67 5.93 8.28
N LEU A 644 -4.89 6.03 9.36
CA LEU A 644 -4.20 4.89 9.95
C LEU A 644 -5.20 3.89 10.54
N CYS A 645 -5.11 2.64 10.07
CA CYS A 645 -5.93 1.50 10.49
C CYS A 645 -5.15 0.54 11.41
N ARG A 646 -3.84 0.44 11.23
CA ARG A 646 -2.99 -0.46 12.01
C ARG A 646 -1.71 0.24 12.43
N ILE A 647 -1.33 0.05 13.69
CA ILE A 647 -0.01 0.45 14.17
C ILE A 647 0.60 -0.65 15.02
N ASP A 648 1.86 -0.98 14.75
CA ASP A 648 2.66 -1.95 15.50
C ASP A 648 4.00 -1.31 15.91
N LEU A 649 4.25 -1.23 17.23
CA LEU A 649 5.51 -0.74 17.80
C LEU A 649 6.22 -1.89 18.50
N SER A 650 7.45 -2.19 18.09
CA SER A 650 8.24 -3.33 18.58
C SER A 650 9.66 -2.89 18.98
N ASP A 651 10.17 -3.46 20.08
CA ASP A 651 11.51 -3.19 20.62
C ASP A 651 11.80 -1.69 20.87
N PHE A 652 11.01 -1.07 21.77
CA PHE A 652 11.23 0.30 22.24
C PHE A 652 11.71 0.29 23.71
N PRO A 653 12.95 -0.15 24.00
CA PRO A 653 13.36 -0.50 25.37
C PRO A 653 13.39 0.70 26.32
N LYS A 654 13.62 1.92 25.82
CA LYS A 654 13.70 3.16 26.64
C LYS A 654 12.44 4.03 26.57
N CYS A 655 11.47 3.70 25.72
CA CYS A 655 10.28 4.52 25.56
C CYS A 655 9.39 4.40 26.80
N ASN A 656 9.01 5.54 27.36
CA ASN A 656 8.17 5.62 28.56
C ASN A 656 6.86 6.38 28.35
N ASN A 657 6.61 6.88 27.14
CA ASN A 657 5.41 7.66 26.82
C ASN A 657 4.95 7.37 25.39
N LEU A 658 3.69 6.96 25.26
CA LEU A 658 3.04 6.69 23.98
C LEU A 658 2.11 7.85 23.58
N PRO A 659 1.87 8.05 22.28
CA PRO A 659 0.92 9.04 21.81
C PRO A 659 -0.52 8.61 22.12
N ALA A 660 -1.44 9.58 22.08
CA ALA A 660 -2.86 9.35 22.32
C ALA A 660 -3.53 8.69 21.10
N PHE A 661 -3.25 7.40 20.87
CA PHE A 661 -3.79 6.63 19.73
C PHE A 661 -5.32 6.61 19.64
N GLY A 662 -6.01 6.86 20.76
CA GLY A 662 -7.47 7.00 20.77
C GLY A 662 -8.02 8.18 19.95
N GLN A 663 -7.17 9.10 19.48
CA GLN A 663 -7.56 10.14 18.53
C GLN A 663 -7.79 9.61 17.10
N LEU A 664 -7.31 8.41 16.78
CA LEU A 664 -7.35 7.86 15.44
C LEU A 664 -8.74 7.30 15.10
N PRO A 665 -9.43 7.85 14.07
CA PRO A 665 -10.82 7.51 13.79
C PRO A 665 -11.01 6.14 13.10
N ASN A 666 -9.94 5.60 12.52
CA ASN A 666 -9.96 4.38 11.71
C ASN A 666 -9.11 3.24 12.29
N LEU A 667 -8.54 3.40 13.48
CA LEU A 667 -7.65 2.39 14.07
C LEU A 667 -8.43 1.13 14.44
N GLU A 668 -8.07 0.02 13.81
CA GLU A 668 -8.63 -1.32 13.94
C GLU A 668 -7.67 -2.24 14.72
N TRP A 669 -6.35 -2.05 14.56
CA TRP A 669 -5.32 -2.86 15.21
C TRP A 669 -4.26 -2.00 15.91
N LEU A 670 -3.96 -2.34 17.16
CA LEU A 670 -2.86 -1.76 17.94
C LEU A 670 -1.97 -2.86 18.53
N GLY A 671 -0.72 -2.91 18.10
CA GLY A 671 0.30 -3.82 18.60
C GLY A 671 1.41 -3.09 19.37
N LEU A 672 1.71 -3.58 20.57
CA LEU A 672 2.85 -3.18 21.39
C LEU A 672 3.66 -4.42 21.75
N CYS A 673 4.92 -4.47 21.36
CA CYS A 673 5.81 -5.61 21.62
C CYS A 673 7.14 -5.12 22.22
N CYS A 674 7.68 -5.84 23.20
CA CYS A 674 9.00 -5.57 23.79
C CYS A 674 9.19 -4.12 24.30
N MET A 675 8.22 -3.61 25.08
CA MET A 675 8.25 -2.23 25.63
C MET A 675 8.79 -2.21 27.08
N GLU A 676 10.09 -2.47 27.29
CA GLU A 676 10.65 -2.75 28.62
C GLU A 676 10.53 -1.62 29.67
N SER A 677 10.68 -0.36 29.26
CA SER A 677 10.62 0.80 30.17
C SER A 677 9.24 1.41 30.30
N MET A 678 8.24 0.90 29.58
CA MET A 678 6.94 1.52 29.51
C MET A 678 6.11 1.14 30.73
N GLU A 679 5.89 2.11 31.63
CA GLU A 679 5.19 1.88 32.91
C GLU A 679 3.69 2.13 32.81
N LYS A 680 3.27 3.11 32.02
CA LYS A 680 1.88 3.57 31.97
C LYS A 680 1.45 3.84 30.54
N TRP A 681 0.30 3.28 30.17
CA TRP A 681 -0.36 3.64 28.93
C TRP A 681 -1.50 4.62 29.21
N ASN A 682 -1.27 5.90 28.92
CA ASN A 682 -2.29 6.93 29.06
C ASN A 682 -3.18 7.02 27.82
N MET A 683 -4.47 6.70 27.99
CA MET A 683 -5.46 6.76 26.91
C MET A 683 -6.23 8.10 26.85
N THR A 684 -5.98 9.04 27.77
CA THR A 684 -6.65 10.35 27.75
C THR A 684 -5.96 11.36 26.86
N CYS A 685 -6.79 12.12 26.14
CA CYS A 685 -6.38 13.43 25.65
C CYS A 685 -6.46 14.41 26.83
N SER A 686 -5.32 14.89 27.33
CA SER A 686 -5.31 16.02 28.25
C SER A 686 -5.66 17.30 27.48
N SER A 687 -6.95 17.64 27.44
CA SER A 687 -7.39 18.95 26.96
C SER A 687 -8.32 19.62 27.95
N GLY A 688 -7.75 20.12 29.06
CA GLY A 688 -8.41 21.05 29.98
C GLY A 688 -9.53 20.43 30.82
N GLU A 689 -9.74 21.04 31.99
CA GLU A 689 -10.68 20.62 33.02
C GLU A 689 -12.14 20.62 32.53
N ASP A 690 -12.92 19.67 33.05
CA ASP A 690 -14.40 19.60 33.11
C ASP A 690 -15.25 18.78 32.10
N ASP A 691 -14.71 17.94 31.22
CA ASP A 691 -15.54 16.98 30.45
C ASP A 691 -15.09 15.52 30.62
N ALA A 692 -16.05 14.63 30.88
CA ALA A 692 -15.87 13.23 31.24
C ALA A 692 -14.94 12.46 30.27
N ASN A 693 -14.07 11.63 30.84
CA ASN A 693 -13.14 10.74 30.15
C ASN A 693 -13.88 9.69 29.29
N GLU A 694 -14.36 10.05 28.09
CA GLU A 694 -14.79 9.07 27.10
C GLU A 694 -13.58 8.47 26.39
N LEU A 695 -13.38 7.16 26.61
CA LEU A 695 -12.44 6.28 25.91
C LEU A 695 -12.78 6.29 24.41
N MET A 696 -11.92 6.92 23.60
CA MET A 696 -12.13 7.05 22.14
C MET A 696 -11.31 5.99 21.43
N PHE A 697 -11.97 4.92 21.00
CA PHE A 697 -11.44 3.99 20.02
C PHE A 697 -12.66 3.52 19.20
N PRO A 698 -13.10 4.30 18.20
CA PRO A 698 -14.41 4.10 17.59
C PRO A 698 -14.53 2.81 16.75
N LYS A 699 -13.40 2.27 16.30
CA LYS A 699 -13.33 1.09 15.42
C LYS A 699 -12.29 0.05 15.86
N LEU A 700 -11.72 0.15 17.06
CA LEU A 700 -10.64 -0.75 17.46
C LEU A 700 -11.18 -2.18 17.60
N GLU A 701 -10.59 -3.10 16.85
CA GLU A 701 -11.00 -4.50 16.83
C GLU A 701 -10.05 -5.35 17.66
N THR A 702 -8.74 -5.13 17.53
CA THR A 702 -7.71 -5.96 18.18
C THR A 702 -6.65 -5.13 18.90
N VAL A 703 -6.33 -5.55 20.13
CA VAL A 703 -5.20 -5.06 20.92
C VAL A 703 -4.25 -6.22 21.19
N SER A 704 -2.99 -6.07 20.79
CA SER A 704 -1.91 -7.02 21.05
C SER A 704 -0.85 -6.36 21.93
N ILE A 705 -0.59 -6.94 23.11
CA ILE A 705 0.45 -6.49 24.03
C ILE A 705 1.34 -7.69 24.37
N GLN A 706 2.60 -7.63 23.97
CA GLN A 706 3.54 -8.74 24.11
C GLN A 706 4.83 -8.24 24.78
N ASP A 707 5.34 -8.98 25.76
CA ASP A 707 6.60 -8.70 26.47
C ASP A 707 6.74 -7.23 26.94
N CYS A 708 5.68 -6.70 27.56
CA CYS A 708 5.62 -5.36 28.15
C CYS A 708 5.57 -5.48 29.69
N PRO A 709 6.68 -5.84 30.37
CA PRO A 709 6.66 -6.30 31.75
C PRO A 709 6.26 -5.22 32.77
N LYS A 710 6.57 -3.95 32.52
CA LYS A 710 6.25 -2.83 33.43
C LYS A 710 4.90 -2.17 33.14
N LEU A 711 4.27 -2.50 32.01
CA LEU A 711 3.10 -1.77 31.56
C LEU A 711 1.91 -2.00 32.49
N THR A 712 1.41 -0.91 33.05
CA THR A 712 0.15 -0.82 33.78
C THR A 712 -0.85 0.06 33.05
N ILE A 713 -2.13 -0.28 33.18
CA ILE A 713 -3.23 0.47 32.57
C ILE A 713 -4.12 1.04 33.70
N GLU A 714 -4.07 2.35 33.91
CA GLU A 714 -4.76 3.01 35.03
C GLU A 714 -6.23 3.39 34.71
N GLN A 715 -6.57 3.50 33.44
CA GLN A 715 -7.92 3.87 32.94
C GLN A 715 -8.65 2.64 32.40
N GLY A 716 -9.99 2.68 32.23
CA GLY A 716 -10.78 1.57 31.70
C GLY A 716 -10.28 1.02 30.33
N PRO A 717 -10.49 -0.28 30.01
CA PRO A 717 -9.92 -0.87 28.80
C PRO A 717 -10.54 -0.29 27.54
N PRO A 718 -9.76 -0.16 26.44
CA PRO A 718 -10.32 0.12 25.14
C PRO A 718 -11.33 -0.97 24.78
N ARG A 719 -12.44 -0.56 24.14
CA ARG A 719 -13.49 -1.48 23.70
C ARG A 719 -13.04 -2.20 22.42
N ALA A 720 -12.16 -3.18 22.56
CA ALA A 720 -11.72 -4.07 21.48
C ALA A 720 -12.44 -5.42 21.55
N VAL A 721 -12.63 -6.06 20.39
CA VAL A 721 -13.26 -7.38 20.25
C VAL A 721 -12.28 -8.51 20.56
N SER A 722 -10.98 -8.29 20.30
CA SER A 722 -9.92 -9.27 20.52
C SER A 722 -8.77 -8.68 21.33
N TRP A 723 -8.33 -9.41 22.34
CA TRP A 723 -7.19 -9.08 23.19
C TRP A 723 -6.17 -10.21 23.13
N ILE A 724 -4.92 -9.88 22.82
CA ILE A 724 -3.78 -10.80 22.82
C ILE A 724 -2.77 -10.25 23.81
N ILE A 725 -2.50 -11.00 24.89
CA ILE A 725 -1.58 -10.58 25.96
C ILE A 725 -0.53 -11.67 26.15
N SER A 726 0.74 -11.38 25.85
CA SER A 726 1.85 -12.30 26.07
C SER A 726 2.90 -11.71 27.00
N GLY A 727 3.41 -12.46 27.99
CA GLY A 727 4.55 -12.05 28.82
C GLY A 727 4.38 -10.73 29.59
N SER A 728 3.13 -10.29 29.80
CA SER A 728 2.80 -8.92 30.26
C SER A 728 1.87 -8.94 31.48
N ASP A 729 2.36 -9.53 32.56
CA ASP A 729 1.59 -9.77 33.79
C ASP A 729 0.90 -8.50 34.33
N ASN A 730 1.61 -7.36 34.39
CA ASN A 730 1.07 -6.12 34.96
C ASN A 730 -0.19 -5.59 34.25
N VAL A 731 -0.39 -5.91 32.97
CA VAL A 731 -1.61 -5.57 32.20
C VAL A 731 -2.82 -6.32 32.75
N LEU A 732 -2.64 -7.60 33.10
CA LEU A 732 -3.69 -8.46 33.65
C LEU A 732 -4.08 -8.04 35.07
N SER A 733 -3.09 -7.64 35.90
CA SER A 733 -3.30 -7.25 37.31
C SER A 733 -3.61 -5.77 37.54
N SER A 734 -3.62 -4.94 36.50
CA SER A 734 -3.78 -3.49 36.61
C SER A 734 -5.04 -3.08 37.40
N ALA A 735 -4.93 -2.00 38.18
CA ALA A 735 -6.04 -1.41 38.92
C ALA A 735 -6.84 -0.49 37.98
N TRP A 736 -7.64 -1.10 37.13
CA TRP A 736 -8.58 -0.41 36.25
C TRP A 736 -9.53 0.46 37.09
N ALA A 737 -9.58 1.78 36.85
CA ALA A 737 -10.50 2.67 37.56
C ALA A 737 -11.96 2.20 37.42
N GLU A 738 -12.74 2.25 38.51
CA GLU A 738 -14.18 1.98 38.50
C GLU A 738 -14.88 2.98 37.57
N CYS A 739 -15.15 2.56 36.34
CA CYS A 739 -15.93 3.35 35.40
C CYS A 739 -17.40 3.27 35.84
N SER A 740 -17.81 4.22 36.68
CA SER A 740 -19.13 4.30 37.33
C SER A 740 -20.30 4.60 36.39
N SER A 741 -20.14 4.48 35.07
CA SER A 741 -21.17 4.80 34.06
C SER A 741 -21.63 3.63 33.19
N LEU A 742 -21.30 2.38 33.53
CA LEU A 742 -21.69 1.19 32.74
C LEU A 742 -23.19 0.82 32.77
N THR A 743 -24.09 1.73 33.14
CA THR A 743 -25.54 1.52 33.04
C THR A 743 -26.14 1.88 31.68
N ASP A 744 -25.42 2.58 30.80
CA ASP A 744 -25.91 2.89 29.44
C ASP A 744 -25.40 1.89 28.40
N ALA A 745 -25.80 0.63 28.55
CA ALA A 745 -25.58 -0.44 27.57
C ALA A 745 -26.49 -0.33 26.31
N SER A 746 -27.14 0.81 26.08
CA SER A 746 -28.20 0.95 25.05
C SER A 746 -27.82 1.81 23.84
N SER A 747 -26.66 2.46 23.82
CA SER A 747 -26.31 3.43 22.75
C SER A 747 -25.10 3.05 21.87
N SER A 748 -24.41 1.93 22.14
CA SER A 748 -23.36 1.44 21.22
C SER A 748 -23.97 0.56 20.12
N PRO A 749 -23.68 0.81 18.82
CA PRO A 749 -24.20 -0.01 17.72
C PRO A 749 -23.58 -1.41 17.68
N TYR A 750 -22.50 -1.65 18.42
CA TYR A 750 -21.87 -2.96 18.54
C TYR A 750 -22.32 -3.64 19.83
N ARG A 751 -23.27 -4.57 19.72
CA ARG A 751 -23.31 -5.68 20.69
C ARG A 751 -21.98 -6.43 20.47
N LEU A 752 -21.10 -6.47 21.47
CA LEU A 752 -19.86 -7.26 21.43
C LEU A 752 -20.26 -8.75 21.41
N ILE A 753 -20.61 -9.26 20.23
CA ILE A 753 -21.18 -10.61 20.05
C ILE A 753 -20.10 -11.70 20.15
N ASP A 754 -18.80 -11.34 20.06
CA ASP A 754 -17.69 -12.31 20.02
C ASP A 754 -16.40 -11.78 20.69
N LEU A 755 -16.47 -11.34 21.95
CA LEU A 755 -15.29 -10.89 22.70
C LEU A 755 -14.31 -12.06 22.96
N LYS A 756 -13.05 -11.92 22.55
CA LYS A 756 -11.97 -12.92 22.69
C LYS A 756 -10.80 -12.39 23.52
N LEU A 757 -10.29 -13.21 24.41
CA LEU A 757 -9.07 -12.96 25.18
C LEU A 757 -8.10 -14.15 25.02
N GLU A 758 -6.93 -13.87 24.50
CA GLU A 758 -5.80 -14.79 24.41
C GLU A 758 -4.69 -14.32 25.34
N VAL A 759 -4.22 -15.20 26.20
CA VAL A 759 -3.12 -14.94 27.13
C VAL A 759 -2.07 -16.02 26.98
N ASP A 760 -0.83 -15.62 26.77
CA ASP A 760 0.32 -16.51 26.64
C ASP A 760 1.46 -16.08 27.58
N ASN A 761 2.29 -17.02 28.02
CA ASN A 761 3.53 -16.79 28.78
C ASN A 761 3.42 -15.85 30.02
N CYS A 762 2.23 -15.73 30.62
CA CYS A 762 1.98 -14.96 31.84
C CYS A 762 2.09 -15.88 33.09
N ASN A 763 2.56 -15.34 34.22
CA ASN A 763 2.75 -16.10 35.46
C ASN A 763 1.71 -15.77 36.54
N LEU A 764 0.86 -14.75 36.33
CA LEU A 764 -0.16 -14.35 37.30
C LEU A 764 -1.29 -15.39 37.47
N PRO A 765 -1.65 -15.76 38.72
CA PRO A 765 -2.83 -16.57 39.01
C PRO A 765 -4.12 -15.93 38.49
N LEU A 766 -5.07 -16.75 38.03
CA LEU A 766 -6.33 -16.28 37.44
C LEU A 766 -7.13 -15.36 38.39
N ARG A 767 -7.13 -15.63 39.71
CA ARG A 767 -7.74 -14.77 40.74
C ARG A 767 -7.23 -13.32 40.77
N GLN A 768 -6.08 -13.04 40.17
CA GLN A 768 -5.48 -11.70 40.14
C GLN A 768 -5.73 -10.96 38.81
N TRP A 769 -6.43 -11.60 37.86
CA TRP A 769 -6.74 -11.02 36.55
C TRP A 769 -7.89 -10.02 36.66
N ARG A 770 -7.56 -8.79 37.07
CA ARG A 770 -8.53 -7.71 37.21
C ARG A 770 -9.15 -7.31 35.88
N LEU A 771 -8.45 -7.51 34.76
CA LEU A 771 -8.96 -7.26 33.40
C LEU A 771 -10.31 -7.95 33.14
N LEU A 772 -10.50 -9.18 33.66
CA LEU A 772 -11.75 -9.93 33.47
C LEU A 772 -12.98 -9.23 34.06
N HIS A 773 -12.82 -8.39 35.08
CA HIS A 773 -13.93 -7.61 35.63
C HIS A 773 -14.44 -6.51 34.68
N HIS A 774 -13.65 -6.13 33.69
CA HIS A 774 -13.96 -5.07 32.73
C HIS A 774 -14.37 -5.59 31.35
N LEU A 775 -14.45 -6.91 31.17
CA LEU A 775 -14.82 -7.59 29.92
C LEU A 775 -16.15 -8.35 30.11
N PRO A 776 -17.30 -7.65 30.28
CA PRO A 776 -18.59 -8.32 30.46
C PRO A 776 -18.95 -9.10 29.19
N ALA A 777 -19.37 -10.35 29.36
CA ALA A 777 -19.73 -11.28 28.27
C ALA A 777 -18.56 -11.72 27.37
N LEU A 778 -17.42 -12.09 27.98
CA LEU A 778 -16.33 -12.80 27.28
C LEU A 778 -16.84 -14.11 26.66
N HIS A 779 -16.60 -14.31 25.36
CA HIS A 779 -17.07 -15.48 24.60
C HIS A 779 -15.99 -16.52 24.39
N SER A 780 -14.73 -16.10 24.21
CA SER A 780 -13.59 -16.99 24.03
C SER A 780 -12.45 -16.61 24.97
N LEU A 781 -11.87 -17.62 25.63
CA LEU A 781 -10.70 -17.47 26.48
C LEU A 781 -9.67 -18.54 26.13
N THR A 782 -8.51 -18.12 25.67
CA THR A 782 -7.35 -18.99 25.40
C THR A 782 -6.25 -18.65 26.37
N THR A 783 -5.72 -19.64 27.10
CA THR A 783 -4.58 -19.46 28.00
C THR A 783 -3.51 -20.49 27.69
N LYS A 784 -2.31 -20.06 27.34
CA LYS A 784 -1.13 -20.91 27.08
C LYS A 784 -0.05 -20.67 28.15
N CYS A 785 -0.45 -20.56 29.41
CA CYS A 785 0.39 -19.99 30.45
C CYS A 785 0.74 -20.97 31.57
N ARG A 786 1.76 -20.63 32.37
CA ARG A 786 2.18 -21.39 33.57
C ARG A 786 1.34 -21.01 34.81
N ILE A 787 0.00 -21.05 34.71
CA ILE A 787 -0.89 -20.37 35.68
C ILE A 787 -1.50 -21.31 36.72
N ASP A 788 -1.62 -20.81 37.96
CA ASP A 788 -2.57 -21.31 38.97
C ASP A 788 -4.00 -20.86 38.60
N LEU A 789 -4.83 -21.80 38.15
CA LEU A 789 -6.21 -21.55 37.74
C LEU A 789 -7.19 -21.37 38.91
N ALA A 790 -6.73 -21.22 40.15
CA ALA A 790 -7.59 -20.81 41.25
C ALA A 790 -8.27 -19.48 40.92
N ALA A 791 -9.59 -19.51 40.75
CA ALA A 791 -10.45 -18.37 40.45
C ALA A 791 -11.30 -17.98 41.66
N SER A 792 -11.64 -16.69 41.78
CA SER A 792 -12.62 -16.23 42.77
C SER A 792 -14.04 -16.43 42.25
N PRO A 793 -15.07 -16.51 43.13
CA PRO A 793 -16.48 -16.60 42.71
C PRO A 793 -16.90 -15.49 41.75
N GLU A 794 -16.36 -14.28 41.92
CA GLU A 794 -16.61 -13.12 41.08
C GLU A 794 -16.09 -13.34 39.64
N ILE A 795 -14.89 -13.90 39.48
CA ILE A 795 -14.33 -14.22 38.16
C ILE A 795 -15.12 -15.34 37.48
N ILE A 796 -15.49 -16.37 38.24
CA ILE A 796 -16.31 -17.49 37.73
C ILE A 796 -17.65 -16.95 37.19
N GLN A 797 -18.26 -15.97 37.88
CA GLN A 797 -19.48 -15.32 37.42
C GLN A 797 -19.26 -14.54 36.11
N GLN A 798 -18.13 -13.85 35.94
CA GLN A 798 -17.82 -13.13 34.69
C GLN A 798 -17.61 -14.08 33.50
N LEU A 799 -17.04 -15.26 33.73
CA LEU A 799 -16.82 -16.29 32.72
C LEU A 799 -18.10 -17.08 32.37
N SER A 800 -19.24 -16.82 33.01
CA SER A 800 -20.49 -17.58 32.81
C SER A 800 -21.06 -17.52 31.38
N SER A 801 -20.67 -16.52 30.58
CA SER A 801 -21.09 -16.33 29.18
C SER A 801 -20.15 -16.99 28.17
N LEU A 802 -19.06 -17.63 28.62
CA LEU A 802 -18.03 -18.21 27.78
C LEU A 802 -18.58 -19.37 26.93
N LYS A 803 -18.31 -19.32 25.61
CA LYS A 803 -18.65 -20.38 24.65
C LYS A 803 -17.45 -21.25 24.29
N SER A 804 -16.26 -20.67 24.26
CA SER A 804 -15.02 -21.36 23.90
C SER A 804 -13.94 -21.14 24.96
N MET A 805 -13.28 -22.22 25.37
CA MET A 805 -12.16 -22.15 26.30
C MET A 805 -11.02 -23.06 25.86
N SER A 806 -9.79 -22.55 25.85
CA SER A 806 -8.58 -23.31 25.60
C SER A 806 -7.61 -23.13 26.76
N LEU A 807 -7.21 -24.25 27.37
CA LEU A 807 -6.32 -24.31 28.53
C LEU A 807 -5.05 -25.10 28.18
N GLY A 808 -3.90 -24.44 28.09
CA GLY A 808 -2.58 -25.06 27.98
C GLY A 808 -1.81 -24.98 29.30
N PHE A 809 -1.39 -26.14 29.84
CA PHE A 809 -0.66 -26.25 31.10
C PHE A 809 0.83 -26.55 30.87
N PHE A 810 1.69 -25.54 30.84
CA PHE A 810 3.13 -25.79 30.73
C PHE A 810 3.76 -26.10 32.10
N ARG A 811 3.58 -27.33 32.62
CA ARG A 811 4.42 -27.84 33.72
C ARG A 811 5.02 -29.22 33.41
N TRP A 812 6.34 -29.22 33.21
CA TRP A 812 7.23 -30.36 33.39
C TRP A 812 8.12 -30.04 34.60
N ILE A 813 7.60 -30.17 35.82
CA ILE A 813 8.32 -30.36 37.11
C ILE A 813 7.24 -30.79 38.12
N GLY A 814 7.27 -32.07 38.53
CA GLY A 814 6.65 -32.62 39.75
C GLY A 814 5.15 -32.37 39.97
N ASP A 815 4.34 -33.36 39.61
CA ASP A 815 3.00 -33.73 40.14
C ASP A 815 1.95 -32.64 40.48
N LYS A 816 0.80 -32.76 39.79
CA LYS A 816 -0.56 -32.23 40.10
C LYS A 816 -0.93 -30.79 39.70
N ALA A 817 -0.88 -30.46 38.40
CA ALA A 817 -1.75 -29.39 37.88
C ALA A 817 -3.09 -30.01 37.43
N GLU A 818 -4.10 -29.98 38.31
CA GLU A 818 -5.46 -30.51 38.04
C GLU A 818 -6.30 -29.46 37.31
N VAL A 819 -7.14 -29.91 36.36
CA VAL A 819 -8.17 -29.05 35.75
C VAL A 819 -9.14 -28.56 36.83
N PRO A 820 -9.40 -27.25 36.95
CA PRO A 820 -10.13 -26.71 38.09
C PRO A 820 -11.62 -27.07 38.07
N ALA A 821 -12.15 -27.41 39.26
CA ALA A 821 -13.56 -27.81 39.43
C ALA A 821 -14.58 -26.73 39.02
N TRP A 822 -14.22 -25.44 39.08
CA TRP A 822 -15.11 -24.36 38.67
C TRP A 822 -15.37 -24.32 37.16
N LEU A 823 -14.51 -24.92 36.33
CA LEU A 823 -14.70 -25.00 34.87
C LEU A 823 -16.05 -25.63 34.52
N PHE A 824 -16.49 -26.62 35.30
CA PHE A 824 -17.75 -27.34 35.07
C PHE A 824 -18.99 -26.52 35.42
N GLN A 825 -18.83 -25.39 36.09
CA GLN A 825 -19.91 -24.45 36.39
C GLN A 825 -20.26 -23.58 35.17
N LEU A 826 -19.40 -23.57 34.13
CA LEU A 826 -19.60 -22.82 32.89
C LEU A 826 -20.57 -23.54 31.93
N THR A 827 -21.85 -23.55 32.29
CA THR A 827 -22.89 -24.28 31.52
C THR A 827 -23.14 -23.76 30.10
N SER A 828 -22.63 -22.58 29.76
CA SER A 828 -22.69 -21.97 28.42
C SER A 828 -21.65 -22.51 27.44
N LEU A 829 -20.65 -23.28 27.91
CA LEU A 829 -19.50 -23.70 27.13
C LEU A 829 -19.89 -24.70 26.01
N GLU A 830 -19.42 -24.43 24.80
CA GLU A 830 -19.66 -25.21 23.58
C GLU A 830 -18.37 -25.87 23.08
N ASN A 831 -17.21 -25.22 23.24
CA ASN A 831 -15.91 -25.74 22.83
C ASN A 831 -14.92 -25.72 24.00
N LEU A 832 -14.23 -26.84 24.24
CA LEU A 832 -13.20 -26.96 25.27
C LEU A 832 -11.94 -27.63 24.69
N VAL A 833 -10.80 -26.95 24.81
CA VAL A 833 -9.48 -27.50 24.48
C VAL A 833 -8.64 -27.56 25.75
N VAL A 834 -8.04 -28.73 26.02
CA VAL A 834 -7.13 -28.94 27.15
C VAL A 834 -5.82 -29.52 26.63
N MET A 835 -4.72 -28.81 26.88
CA MET A 835 -3.37 -29.22 26.50
C MET A 835 -2.50 -29.40 27.75
N HIS A 836 -1.77 -30.52 27.84
CA HIS A 836 -0.78 -30.79 28.89
C HIS A 836 -1.31 -30.84 30.36
N GLY A 837 -2.63 -30.91 30.59
CA GLY A 837 -3.23 -30.94 31.95
C GLY A 837 -3.38 -32.34 32.57
N ASN A 838 -3.51 -32.43 33.91
CA ASN A 838 -3.95 -33.67 34.59
C ASN A 838 -5.48 -33.76 34.64
N LEU A 839 -6.01 -34.85 34.10
CA LEU A 839 -7.43 -35.13 33.99
C LEU A 839 -7.98 -36.04 35.11
N ASP A 840 -7.15 -36.43 36.08
CA ASP A 840 -7.55 -37.30 37.20
C ASP A 840 -8.57 -36.67 38.16
N GLY A 841 -8.54 -35.34 38.30
CA GLY A 841 -9.48 -34.57 39.12
C GLY A 841 -10.87 -34.40 38.49
N LEU A 842 -11.11 -34.94 37.28
CA LEU A 842 -12.39 -34.88 36.58
C LEU A 842 -13.44 -35.77 37.25
N ASN A 843 -14.08 -35.24 38.30
CA ASN A 843 -15.14 -35.91 39.05
C ASN A 843 -16.51 -35.80 38.31
N VAL A 844 -17.56 -36.36 38.91
CA VAL A 844 -19.00 -36.35 38.53
C VAL A 844 -19.55 -34.97 38.10
N GLN A 845 -18.81 -33.87 38.33
CA GLN A 845 -19.23 -32.51 37.99
C GLN A 845 -19.21 -32.20 36.49
N ALA A 846 -18.43 -32.91 35.66
CA ALA A 846 -18.38 -32.70 34.21
C ALA A 846 -19.75 -32.84 33.50
N ARG A 847 -20.71 -33.57 34.09
CA ARG A 847 -22.11 -33.70 33.64
C ARG A 847 -22.89 -32.38 33.49
N GLN A 848 -22.37 -31.31 34.06
CA GLN A 848 -23.00 -29.99 34.01
C GLN A 848 -22.79 -29.29 32.66
N LEU A 849 -21.79 -29.69 31.86
CA LEU A 849 -21.48 -29.12 30.55
C LEU A 849 -22.39 -29.68 29.43
N LYS A 850 -23.72 -29.51 29.60
CA LYS A 850 -24.73 -30.06 28.68
C LYS A 850 -24.75 -29.43 27.30
N ARG A 851 -24.05 -28.32 27.09
CA ARG A 851 -23.96 -27.60 25.80
C ARG A 851 -22.67 -27.89 25.03
N LEU A 852 -21.73 -28.64 25.61
CA LEU A 852 -20.44 -28.92 24.99
C LEU A 852 -20.62 -29.73 23.70
N GLN A 853 -20.08 -29.21 22.60
CA GLN A 853 -20.15 -29.77 21.24
C GLN A 853 -18.78 -30.28 20.78
N SER A 854 -17.69 -29.58 21.09
CA SER A 854 -16.33 -29.98 20.72
C SER A 854 -15.43 -30.08 21.96
N LEU A 855 -14.75 -31.23 22.11
CA LEU A 855 -13.77 -31.47 23.16
C LEU A 855 -12.47 -31.94 22.52
N ARG A 856 -11.40 -31.18 22.73
CA ARG A 856 -10.04 -31.54 22.29
C ARG A 856 -9.12 -31.69 23.48
N VAL A 857 -8.44 -32.83 23.57
CA VAL A 857 -7.48 -33.15 24.61
C VAL A 857 -6.15 -33.49 23.95
N HIS A 858 -5.10 -32.75 24.28
CA HIS A 858 -3.77 -32.92 23.71
C HIS A 858 -2.71 -33.09 24.79
N ALA A 859 -1.80 -34.05 24.62
CA ALA A 859 -0.62 -34.24 25.45
C ALA A 859 -0.89 -34.41 26.96
N CYS A 860 -2.06 -34.93 27.35
CA CYS A 860 -2.42 -35.25 28.74
C CYS A 860 -1.88 -36.64 29.15
N ARG A 861 -0.71 -36.67 29.79
CA ARG A 861 0.04 -37.91 30.06
C ARG A 861 -0.31 -38.62 31.37
N SER A 862 -0.92 -37.91 32.33
CA SER A 862 -1.31 -38.48 33.63
C SER A 862 -2.81 -38.77 33.66
N MET A 863 -3.16 -40.05 33.77
CA MET A 863 -4.51 -40.50 34.12
C MET A 863 -4.46 -41.87 34.82
N ALA A 864 -4.95 -41.97 36.05
CA ALA A 864 -5.00 -43.17 36.88
C ALA A 864 -6.34 -43.95 36.75
N SER A 865 -7.40 -43.32 36.24
CA SER A 865 -8.74 -43.93 36.13
C SER A 865 -9.40 -43.70 34.77
N GLN A 866 -10.26 -44.62 34.33
CA GLN A 866 -10.97 -44.53 33.06
C GLN A 866 -11.94 -43.33 33.04
N PRO A 867 -12.03 -42.53 31.95
CA PRO A 867 -12.80 -41.28 31.93
C PRO A 867 -14.31 -41.50 31.82
N GLN A 868 -14.95 -42.02 32.88
CA GLN A 868 -16.38 -42.37 32.89
C GLN A 868 -17.31 -41.18 32.58
N TRP A 869 -16.90 -39.97 32.97
CA TRP A 869 -17.60 -38.71 32.72
C TRP A 869 -17.83 -38.43 31.23
N LEU A 870 -16.99 -38.96 30.33
CA LEU A 870 -17.06 -38.67 28.89
C LEU A 870 -18.39 -39.12 28.27
N GLY A 871 -18.93 -40.26 28.72
CA GLY A 871 -20.21 -40.78 28.23
C GLY A 871 -21.44 -39.97 28.67
N GLU A 872 -21.29 -39.05 29.64
CA GLU A 872 -22.38 -38.20 30.14
C GLU A 872 -22.54 -36.90 29.31
N LEU A 873 -21.59 -36.58 28.44
CA LEU A 873 -21.58 -35.37 27.59
C LEU A 873 -22.44 -35.51 26.33
N THR A 874 -23.74 -35.78 26.50
CA THR A 874 -24.68 -36.15 25.41
C THR A 874 -24.85 -35.15 24.26
N SER A 875 -24.33 -33.92 24.37
CA SER A 875 -24.35 -32.92 23.30
C SER A 875 -23.09 -32.91 22.42
N LEU A 876 -22.08 -33.72 22.76
CA LEU A 876 -20.78 -33.75 22.08
C LEU A 876 -20.93 -34.26 20.65
N ARG A 877 -20.37 -33.52 19.70
CA ARG A 877 -20.31 -33.82 18.25
C ARG A 877 -18.90 -34.17 17.79
N GLU A 878 -17.89 -33.59 18.41
CA GLU A 878 -16.48 -33.78 18.05
C GLU A 878 -15.65 -34.13 19.28
N LEU A 879 -14.85 -35.19 19.17
CA LEU A 879 -13.89 -35.60 20.19
C LEU A 879 -12.51 -35.84 19.56
N HIS A 880 -11.52 -35.05 19.96
CA HIS A 880 -10.14 -35.20 19.51
C HIS A 880 -9.25 -35.52 20.72
N ILE A 881 -8.51 -36.63 20.65
CA ILE A 881 -7.57 -37.07 21.67
C ILE A 881 -6.22 -37.31 21.00
N SER A 882 -5.20 -36.58 21.41
CA SER A 882 -3.86 -36.69 20.80
C SER A 882 -2.74 -36.70 21.82
N GLN A 883 -1.70 -37.51 21.62
CA GLN A 883 -0.53 -37.64 22.51
C GLN A 883 -0.87 -37.90 24.01
N CYS A 884 -1.99 -38.55 24.30
CA CYS A 884 -2.47 -38.84 25.65
C CYS A 884 -2.17 -40.30 26.06
N GLU A 885 -0.99 -40.55 26.63
CA GLU A 885 -0.52 -41.90 26.97
C GLU A 885 -1.29 -42.55 28.14
N GLY A 886 -1.86 -41.75 29.05
CA GLY A 886 -2.61 -42.25 30.22
C GLY A 886 -4.02 -42.76 29.89
N ILE A 887 -4.59 -42.36 28.74
CA ILE A 887 -5.94 -42.78 28.34
C ILE A 887 -5.84 -44.11 27.60
N LYS A 888 -6.03 -45.21 28.32
CA LYS A 888 -5.88 -46.57 27.76
C LYS A 888 -7.15 -47.09 27.06
N SER A 889 -8.33 -46.59 27.46
CA SER A 889 -9.63 -47.00 26.92
C SER A 889 -10.70 -45.91 27.13
N LEU A 890 -11.73 -45.90 26.28
CA LEU A 890 -12.95 -45.09 26.50
C LEU A 890 -13.96 -45.87 27.37
N PRO A 891 -14.85 -45.20 28.13
CA PRO A 891 -15.86 -45.87 28.95
C PRO A 891 -16.97 -46.53 28.10
N ASP A 892 -17.63 -47.55 28.65
CA ASP A 892 -18.77 -48.20 27.98
C ASP A 892 -19.95 -47.24 27.73
N SER A 893 -20.06 -46.20 28.56
CA SER A 893 -21.02 -45.11 28.41
C SER A 893 -20.81 -44.26 27.15
N ILE A 894 -19.69 -44.41 26.42
CA ILE A 894 -19.46 -43.72 25.13
C ILE A 894 -20.58 -44.01 24.12
N ARG A 895 -21.23 -45.18 24.21
CA ARG A 895 -22.42 -45.54 23.40
C ARG A 895 -23.60 -44.57 23.55
N GLN A 896 -23.63 -43.81 24.64
CA GLN A 896 -24.69 -42.84 24.95
C GLN A 896 -24.52 -41.52 24.19
N LEU A 897 -23.34 -41.25 23.61
CA LEU A 897 -23.02 -40.05 22.83
C LEU A 897 -23.59 -40.13 21.41
N THR A 898 -24.92 -40.27 21.30
CA THR A 898 -25.63 -40.44 20.02
C THR A 898 -25.45 -39.29 19.02
N LYS A 899 -24.98 -38.11 19.47
CA LYS A 899 -24.68 -36.95 18.63
C LYS A 899 -23.23 -36.86 18.19
N LEU A 900 -22.35 -37.77 18.62
CA LEU A 900 -20.93 -37.73 18.29
C LEU A 900 -20.73 -38.13 16.82
N GLU A 901 -20.30 -37.18 16.00
CA GLU A 901 -20.12 -37.31 14.57
C GLU A 901 -18.67 -37.66 14.20
N CYS A 902 -17.70 -37.09 14.92
CA CYS A 902 -16.27 -37.21 14.67
C CYS A 902 -15.49 -37.69 15.91
N LEU A 903 -14.65 -38.71 15.73
CA LEU A 903 -13.69 -39.21 16.72
C LEU A 903 -12.29 -39.31 16.12
N ASN A 904 -11.39 -38.46 16.61
CA ASN A 904 -10.02 -38.38 16.15
C ASN A 904 -9.06 -38.79 17.27
N VAL A 905 -8.27 -39.85 17.03
CA VAL A 905 -7.27 -40.37 17.97
C VAL A 905 -5.91 -40.43 17.26
N TYR A 906 -4.96 -39.65 17.76
CA TYR A 906 -3.64 -39.49 17.16
C TYR A 906 -2.54 -39.74 18.20
N GLU A 907 -1.53 -40.55 17.88
CA GLU A 907 -0.36 -40.76 18.75
C GLU A 907 -0.72 -41.21 20.19
N CYS A 908 -1.80 -41.99 20.33
CA CYS A 908 -2.23 -42.63 21.59
C CYS A 908 -2.22 -44.16 21.41
N PRO A 909 -1.11 -44.87 21.68
CA PRO A 909 -0.94 -46.27 21.26
C PRO A 909 -1.98 -47.24 21.83
N GLU A 910 -2.21 -47.22 23.15
CA GLU A 910 -3.16 -48.11 23.82
C GLU A 910 -4.62 -47.80 23.45
N LEU A 911 -4.98 -46.51 23.40
CA LEU A 911 -6.32 -46.08 22.98
C LEU A 911 -6.61 -46.45 21.52
N SER A 912 -5.62 -46.29 20.65
CA SER A 912 -5.73 -46.65 19.23
C SER A 912 -5.95 -48.15 19.06
N GLN A 913 -5.28 -48.98 19.85
CA GLN A 913 -5.50 -50.43 19.87
C GLN A 913 -6.89 -50.78 20.42
N TRP A 914 -7.31 -50.12 21.50
CA TRP A 914 -8.66 -50.29 22.05
C TRP A 914 -9.73 -49.97 21.02
N CYS A 915 -9.64 -48.83 20.33
CA CYS A 915 -10.58 -48.42 19.29
C CYS A 915 -10.60 -49.36 18.07
N LYS A 916 -9.51 -50.10 17.80
CA LYS A 916 -9.39 -51.04 16.68
C LYS A 916 -9.86 -52.47 16.98
N SER A 917 -10.13 -52.80 18.24
CA SER A 917 -10.59 -54.15 18.61
C SER A 917 -12.07 -54.38 18.24
N ASP A 918 -12.40 -55.59 17.76
CA ASP A 918 -13.73 -55.95 17.25
C ASP A 918 -14.85 -55.73 18.28
N GLU A 919 -14.60 -56.04 19.56
CA GLU A 919 -15.56 -55.86 20.65
C GLU A 919 -15.89 -54.38 20.91
N ASN A 920 -14.89 -53.50 20.78
CA ASN A 920 -15.04 -52.06 21.05
C ASN A 920 -15.49 -51.27 19.81
N MET A 921 -15.24 -51.78 18.60
CA MET A 921 -15.84 -51.25 17.36
C MET A 921 -17.37 -51.28 17.41
N MET A 922 -17.95 -52.31 18.04
CA MET A 922 -19.39 -52.40 18.32
C MET A 922 -19.88 -51.37 19.35
N LYS A 923 -18.98 -50.68 20.07
CA LYS A 923 -19.31 -49.57 20.99
C LYS A 923 -19.35 -48.20 20.31
N LEU A 924 -18.74 -48.06 19.13
CA LEU A 924 -18.64 -46.80 18.37
C LEU A 924 -19.41 -46.77 17.02
N PRO A 925 -20.43 -47.61 16.74
CA PRO A 925 -20.96 -47.75 15.37
C PRO A 925 -21.70 -46.51 14.86
N HIS A 926 -22.13 -45.63 15.76
CA HIS A 926 -22.90 -44.41 15.46
C HIS A 926 -22.04 -43.23 14.99
N ILE A 927 -20.71 -43.30 15.18
CA ILE A 927 -19.77 -42.24 14.80
C ILE A 927 -19.43 -42.37 13.31
N LYS A 928 -19.62 -41.30 12.55
CA LYS A 928 -19.50 -41.30 11.08
C LYS A 928 -18.05 -41.17 10.61
N ASP A 929 -17.28 -40.29 11.24
CA ASP A 929 -15.88 -40.04 10.91
C ASP A 929 -14.96 -40.52 12.05
N LYS A 930 -14.02 -41.39 11.73
CA LYS A 930 -13.10 -42.02 12.69
C LYS A 930 -11.70 -42.04 12.12
N GLN A 931 -10.84 -41.15 12.60
CA GLN A 931 -9.43 -41.14 12.22
C GLN A 931 -8.59 -41.61 13.41
N ILE A 932 -8.08 -42.85 13.32
CA ILE A 932 -7.30 -43.49 14.40
C ILE A 932 -5.90 -43.83 13.87
N LYS A 933 -4.93 -42.96 14.14
CA LYS A 933 -3.52 -43.15 13.78
C LYS A 933 -2.69 -43.45 15.03
N ALA A 934 -1.97 -44.56 15.02
CA ALA A 934 -0.94 -44.90 16.01
C ALA A 934 0.44 -44.59 15.41
N SER A 935 1.39 -44.10 16.20
CA SER A 935 2.73 -43.75 15.71
C SER A 935 3.47 -44.96 15.11
N PRO A 936 4.34 -44.77 14.10
CA PRO A 936 5.33 -45.78 13.72
C PRO A 936 6.44 -45.82 14.79
N SER A 937 6.89 -47.02 15.12
CA SER A 937 8.06 -47.22 15.97
C SER A 937 9.32 -46.59 15.36
N ALA A 938 9.92 -45.65 16.09
CA ALA A 938 11.30 -45.13 16.03
C ALA A 938 12.01 -45.12 14.65
N GLY A 939 12.11 -43.93 14.05
CA GLY A 939 13.04 -43.63 12.95
C GLY A 939 12.36 -42.99 11.74
N GLY A 940 12.06 -41.69 11.83
CA GLY A 940 11.53 -40.89 10.73
C GLY A 940 11.31 -39.45 11.19
N GLN A 941 11.81 -38.48 10.43
CA GLN A 941 11.75 -37.06 10.73
C GLN A 941 10.31 -36.55 10.82
N VAL A 942 10.11 -35.56 11.69
CA VAL A 942 8.83 -34.93 12.05
C VAL A 942 8.45 -33.94 10.94
N GLU A 943 7.49 -34.29 10.07
CA GLU A 943 6.93 -33.35 9.09
C GLU A 943 5.39 -33.23 9.10
N ASP A 944 4.66 -33.97 9.95
CA ASP A 944 3.17 -33.97 9.91
C ASP A 944 2.48 -33.25 11.11
N LEU A 945 3.14 -32.31 11.79
CA LEU A 945 2.53 -31.57 12.92
C LEU A 945 1.74 -30.30 12.53
N VAL A 946 1.68 -29.95 11.24
CA VAL A 946 1.06 -28.68 10.80
C VAL A 946 -0.48 -28.74 10.73
N GLU A 947 -1.10 -29.91 10.59
CA GLU A 947 -2.56 -29.98 10.34
C GLU A 947 -3.46 -29.86 11.59
N ILE A 948 -2.93 -29.79 12.82
CA ILE A 948 -3.77 -29.67 14.05
C ILE A 948 -3.85 -28.22 14.57
N GLU A 949 -2.90 -27.35 14.21
CA GLU A 949 -2.92 -25.93 14.61
C GLU A 949 -3.84 -25.05 13.75
N GLU A 950 -4.17 -25.43 12.50
CA GLU A 950 -4.87 -24.56 11.55
C GLU A 950 -6.41 -24.53 11.62
N THR A 951 -7.06 -25.23 12.56
CA THR A 951 -8.55 -25.27 12.62
C THR A 951 -9.21 -24.34 13.65
N LEU A 952 -8.46 -23.38 14.23
CA LEU A 952 -9.02 -22.30 15.05
C LEU A 952 -8.88 -20.95 14.31
N SER A 953 -9.69 -20.76 13.27
CA SER A 953 -9.90 -19.49 12.54
C SER A 953 -8.63 -18.75 12.05
N PRO A 954 -8.25 -18.91 10.77
CA PRO A 954 -7.18 -18.14 10.14
C PRO A 954 -7.70 -16.76 9.74
N GLU A 955 -7.37 -15.73 10.52
CA GLU A 955 -7.49 -14.32 10.11
C GLU A 955 -6.68 -13.39 11.02
N ALA A 956 -5.44 -13.77 11.36
CA ALA A 956 -4.39 -12.89 11.89
C ALA A 956 -3.05 -13.63 12.01
N ALA A 957 -2.55 -14.20 10.91
CA ALA A 957 -1.19 -14.72 10.86
C ALA A 957 -0.68 -14.66 9.41
N MET A 958 -0.17 -13.50 9.02
CA MET A 958 0.90 -13.42 8.02
C MET A 958 1.86 -12.31 8.45
N ASN A 959 3.13 -12.70 8.47
CA ASN A 959 4.36 -11.90 8.54
C ASN A 959 4.80 -11.43 9.94
N LEU A 960 5.63 -12.28 10.57
CA LEU A 960 6.90 -11.92 11.22
C LEU A 960 7.69 -13.22 11.45
N ASP A 961 8.23 -13.79 10.37
CA ASP A 961 9.21 -14.86 10.42
C ASP A 961 10.59 -14.28 10.09
N THR A 962 11.25 -13.68 11.09
CA THR A 962 12.71 -13.47 11.09
C THR A 962 13.21 -13.38 12.52
N ALA A 963 13.42 -14.52 13.18
CA ALA A 963 14.44 -14.68 14.22
C ALA A 963 14.50 -16.15 14.69
N ASN A 964 15.35 -16.96 14.06
CA ASN A 964 16.16 -17.97 14.76
C ASN A 964 17.13 -18.68 13.79
N GLY A 965 18.30 -18.07 13.59
CA GLY A 965 19.45 -18.68 12.95
C GLY A 965 20.42 -19.30 13.96
N SER A 966 20.34 -20.62 14.10
CA SER A 966 21.41 -21.56 14.46
C SER A 966 22.03 -21.54 15.88
N ARG A 967 21.88 -22.68 16.58
CA ARG A 967 22.98 -23.29 17.35
C ARG A 967 23.05 -24.79 17.09
N THR A 968 24.14 -25.17 16.44
CA THR A 968 24.73 -26.51 16.39
C THR A 968 25.03 -27.04 17.79
N ASN A 969 24.87 -28.34 18.02
CA ASN A 969 25.64 -29.06 19.04
C ASN A 969 26.11 -30.43 18.52
N ASN A 970 27.42 -30.63 18.66
CA ASN A 970 28.15 -31.89 18.52
C ASN A 970 27.63 -32.98 19.47
N THR A 971 27.82 -34.25 19.12
CA THR A 971 28.77 -35.16 19.82
C THR A 971 28.94 -36.50 19.10
N ALA A 972 30.17 -37.01 19.18
CA ALA A 972 30.66 -38.31 18.72
C ALA A 972 30.05 -39.51 19.46
N ASP A 973 29.90 -40.68 18.80
CA ASP A 973 30.87 -41.79 18.87
C ASP A 973 30.38 -43.09 18.18
N ALA A 974 31.35 -43.76 17.53
CA ALA A 974 31.51 -45.19 17.21
C ALA A 974 30.49 -45.95 16.32
N ALA A 975 30.90 -46.41 15.12
CA ALA A 975 31.69 -47.64 14.93
C ALA A 975 31.93 -48.02 13.44
N ASN A 976 33.20 -48.33 13.13
CA ASN A 976 33.71 -49.32 12.16
C ASN A 976 33.12 -49.42 10.73
N ASN A 977 33.91 -49.07 9.71
CA ASN A 977 34.75 -50.07 9.02
C ASN A 977 35.65 -49.49 7.91
N ILE A 978 36.91 -49.89 8.01
CA ILE A 978 38.05 -49.91 7.10
C ILE A 978 37.68 -50.11 5.61
N ALA A 979 38.22 -49.27 4.70
CA ALA A 979 39.25 -49.68 3.73
C ALA A 979 39.50 -48.64 2.61
N ALA A 980 40.76 -48.20 2.54
CA ALA A 980 41.62 -48.17 1.35
C ALA A 980 41.44 -47.08 0.26
N THR A 981 42.58 -46.40 0.04
CA THR A 981 43.20 -46.01 -1.26
C THR A 981 42.52 -44.87 -2.03
N THR A 982 43.17 -43.84 -2.56
CA THR A 982 44.58 -43.50 -2.81
C THR A 982 44.55 -42.05 -3.30
N ASP A 983 45.39 -41.17 -2.77
CA ASP A 983 45.53 -39.80 -3.28
C ASP A 983 46.95 -39.60 -3.83
N GLU A 984 47.03 -39.18 -5.09
CA GLU A 984 48.27 -38.86 -5.79
C GLU A 984 48.60 -37.37 -5.61
N ARG A 985 49.79 -37.17 -5.04
CA ARG A 985 50.75 -36.07 -5.26
C ARG A 985 50.62 -35.37 -6.62
N ALA A 986 51.02 -34.12 -6.84
CA ALA A 986 51.51 -32.98 -6.06
C ALA A 986 52.06 -31.97 -7.11
N VAL A 987 52.64 -30.86 -6.63
CA VAL A 987 53.76 -30.09 -7.25
C VAL A 987 53.37 -29.03 -8.31
N ILE A 988 53.91 -27.80 -8.39
CA ILE A 988 54.82 -26.91 -7.62
C ILE A 988 54.62 -25.49 -8.23
N GLU A 989 55.03 -24.45 -7.49
CA GLU A 989 55.52 -23.09 -7.89
C GLU A 989 54.68 -21.97 -7.24
N GLY A 990 55.20 -21.05 -6.42
CA GLY A 990 56.56 -20.78 -5.98
C GLY A 990 56.76 -19.28 -5.73
N GLN A 991 57.14 -18.92 -4.49
CA GLN A 991 58.00 -17.80 -4.07
C GLN A 991 57.52 -16.34 -4.25
N LEU A 992 57.89 -15.31 -3.46
CA LEU A 992 58.62 -15.04 -2.19
C LEU A 992 58.54 -13.49 -2.03
N TYR A 993 58.27 -12.91 -0.87
CA TYR A 993 59.18 -12.18 0.05
C TYR A 993 58.27 -11.21 0.87
N GLY A 994 58.41 -10.91 2.16
CA GLY A 994 59.32 -11.32 3.23
C GLY A 994 58.89 -10.64 4.55
N GLU A 995 58.81 -11.45 5.61
CA GLU A 995 59.30 -11.24 6.98
C GLU A 995 59.29 -9.82 7.62
N ASP A 996 58.58 -9.69 8.75
CA ASP A 996 59.25 -9.44 10.04
C ASP A 996 58.36 -9.83 11.24
N VAL A 997 59.01 -10.41 12.25
CA VAL A 997 58.48 -11.05 13.46
C VAL A 997 58.49 -10.05 14.62
N MET A 998 57.38 -9.93 15.38
CA MET A 998 57.43 -9.81 16.85
C MET A 998 56.05 -9.89 17.54
N ASP A 999 56.04 -10.76 18.55
CA ASP A 999 55.24 -10.80 19.78
C ASP A 999 53.74 -11.16 19.78
N ASP A 1000 53.52 -12.43 20.14
CA ASP A 1000 52.40 -12.93 20.93
C ASP A 1000 52.19 -12.10 22.20
N GLN A 1001 51.20 -11.21 22.20
CA GLN A 1001 50.39 -10.91 23.39
C GLN A 1001 49.13 -10.13 23.00
N GLY A 1002 47.97 -10.80 23.09
CA GLY A 1002 46.68 -10.12 23.24
C GLY A 1002 45.68 -10.35 22.12
N CYS A 1003 45.05 -11.53 22.10
CA CYS A 1003 43.65 -11.67 21.65
C CYS A 1003 43.05 -13.02 22.11
N VAL A 1004 43.01 -13.23 23.42
CA VAL A 1004 42.07 -14.17 24.06
C VAL A 1004 41.27 -13.37 25.08
N LEU A 1005 40.48 -12.41 24.59
CA LEU A 1005 39.52 -11.64 25.38
C LEU A 1005 38.59 -10.84 24.46
N CYS A 1006 37.80 -11.53 23.60
CA CYS A 1006 36.55 -10.96 23.05
C CYS A 1006 35.52 -11.96 22.49
N LEU A 1007 35.79 -13.27 22.46
CA LEU A 1007 34.74 -14.28 22.20
C LEU A 1007 34.25 -15.00 23.48
N GLY A 1008 34.95 -14.83 24.60
CA GLY A 1008 34.57 -15.42 25.90
C GLY A 1008 33.55 -14.61 26.72
N THR A 1009 33.28 -13.36 26.33
CA THR A 1009 32.30 -12.47 26.99
C THR A 1009 30.93 -12.51 26.31
N PHE A 1010 30.87 -12.91 25.04
CA PHE A 1010 29.65 -12.95 24.24
C PHE A 1010 28.75 -14.16 24.59
N LEU A 1011 29.34 -15.28 25.01
CA LEU A 1011 28.60 -16.47 25.44
C LEU A 1011 28.25 -16.50 26.93
N LYS A 1012 28.81 -15.61 27.75
CA LYS A 1012 28.55 -15.53 29.20
C LYS A 1012 27.42 -14.57 29.60
N LYS A 1013 27.00 -13.63 28.74
CA LYS A 1013 25.82 -12.77 28.98
C LYS A 1013 24.51 -13.35 28.43
N LEU A 1014 24.56 -14.17 27.38
CA LEU A 1014 23.37 -14.85 26.82
C LEU A 1014 22.87 -16.04 27.67
N PHE A 1015 23.63 -16.48 28.68
CA PHE A 1015 23.22 -17.55 29.60
C PHE A 1015 22.95 -17.08 31.05
N SER A 1016 22.97 -15.77 31.34
CA SER A 1016 22.77 -15.25 32.71
C SER A 1016 21.35 -14.75 33.03
N CYS A 1017 20.37 -14.81 32.12
CA CYS A 1017 18.97 -14.42 32.41
C CYS A 1017 18.00 -15.59 32.64
N TRP A 1018 18.47 -16.83 32.65
CA TRP A 1018 17.72 -17.99 33.15
C TRP A 1018 18.39 -18.58 34.39
N SER A 1019 18.43 -17.83 35.50
CA SER A 1019 18.54 -18.41 36.85
C SER A 1019 18.29 -17.35 37.93
N PHE A 1020 17.44 -17.70 38.90
CA PHE A 1020 17.00 -16.98 40.11
C PHE A 1020 16.07 -15.76 39.87
N SER A 1021 14.85 -15.69 40.39
CA SER A 1021 14.12 -16.45 41.43
C SER A 1021 12.62 -16.24 41.28
#